data_AF-A0A812NIQ0-F1
#
_entry.id   AF-A0A812NIQ0-F1
#
_cell.length_a   1.000
_cell.length_b   1.000
_cell.length_c   1.000
_cell.angle_alpha   90.00
_cell.angle_beta   90.00
_cell.angle_gamma   90.00
#
_symmetry.space_group_name_H-M   'P 1'
#
loop_
_entity.id
_entity.type
_entity.pdbx_description
1 polymer ?
#
loop_
_entity_poly.entity_id
_entity_poly.type
_entity_poly.pdbx_seq_one_letter_code
_entity_poly.pdbx_strand_id
1 'polypeptide(L)'
;MYGFVLRVLMNIAGLWLATVLISGITADTTAALVWAAISLGLVNAFIRPLVFFLTLPVTLLTLGIFILFINAAMLNLAAWFVTGFDVVGVIDALLGAILVSLVSWVGSAFVGDNGVPKETWPGELRVALVPLNAKKLIGLGFTITLESGAGAAAGFLDSAYEEVGVQISADHNQVLSGADLIFRVRKPSLAEVEHHKTGAISISFLDPFNEKELVESLASHGVVSISMEMIPRSTRAQKMDALSSQANLAGYVTVILAAMHCPKIMPMMMTPAGTIAPARVFVIGAGVAGLQAIATAKRLGARVEAFDTRPVVAEQVQSLGAKFVEIDLGEVGQTDQGYAKELTPEQIELQREGQKKVIAQSDVVITTAQLFGRPAPVIVSRDMVEAMKPGSVVVDMAVETGGNVEGSVLNEVVDINGVKVIGMGNLPSEVARNASEMYSNNLFNLIGDFWDEEAKSLNLNPEDDIVQACVITRDGAVVNVPATLHTPLMSGANAISGITIVGALISAGNDLGMMSTVLGAVAVAFAAINVVGVSIELINVVYIVAAALFVFGLKQLGSPATAVRGNLLSSVGMLIAVVATLFNAEILSFSWIIGAIVVGSIVGYVAAVKIEMTSMPEMVALFNGSGGIASLLVGWAALYNLDNTTFTYVTIVVSVVIGGLTFTGSILAWGKLSEVMPSRAIVFGAQRIFNGVLLLALITCSVLFCLDPSASSPYLFAIIILACLFGVMAVLPIGGADMPVVISLLNSYSGLAACAAGFAIHNNILIVAGSMVGAAGIILTNIMCKAMNRSLANVLFSGFGAVKQATKVEGEVKPINAEDAALILEAAQSVTFVPGYGMAVAQAQHVVRELGEMLEANGAEVTYAIHPVAGRMPGHMNVLLAEASVPYDQLVEMDDINPRIDKIDVAVVIGANDVVNPAANDDENSPIYGMPIINVNQARTVFVLKRSMASGFSGVDNPLFFGENTRMLFGDAKESLAAVLNELK
;
A
#
# COMPACT_ATOMS: atom_id res chain seq x y z
N MET A 1 -12.65 -20.35 15.14
CA MET A 1 -12.18 -21.23 16.25
C MET A 1 -12.38 -22.72 15.95
N TYR A 2 -13.50 -23.13 15.34
CA TYR A 2 -13.77 -24.53 14.95
C TYR A 2 -12.67 -25.16 14.08
N GLY A 3 -12.16 -24.44 13.06
CA GLY A 3 -11.08 -24.96 12.19
C GLY A 3 -9.72 -25.11 12.88
N PHE A 4 -9.40 -24.27 13.87
CA PHE A 4 -8.17 -24.43 14.68
C PHE A 4 -8.29 -25.66 15.58
N VAL A 5 -9.43 -25.84 16.25
CA VAL A 5 -9.70 -27.01 17.08
C VAL A 5 -9.69 -28.29 16.24
N LEU A 6 -10.30 -28.27 15.05
CA LEU A 6 -10.31 -29.42 14.13
C LEU A 6 -8.89 -29.78 13.65
N ARG A 7 -8.06 -28.79 13.28
CA ARG A 7 -6.65 -29.02 12.91
C ARG A 7 -5.82 -29.54 14.08
N VAL A 8 -6.02 -29.02 15.29
CA VAL A 8 -5.34 -29.53 16.49
C VAL A 8 -5.78 -30.97 16.75
N LEU A 9 -7.07 -31.30 16.61
CA LEU A 9 -7.58 -32.67 16.73
C LEU A 9 -7.01 -33.60 15.65
N MET A 10 -6.84 -33.12 14.42
CA MET A 10 -6.21 -33.88 13.34
C MET A 10 -4.71 -34.10 13.55
N ASN A 11 -3.99 -33.10 14.07
CA ASN A 11 -2.58 -33.25 14.47
C ASN A 11 -2.44 -34.20 15.66
N ILE A 12 -3.34 -34.13 16.64
CA ILE A 12 -3.40 -35.09 17.76
C ILE A 12 -3.63 -36.50 17.21
N ALA A 13 -4.58 -36.69 16.30
CA ALA A 13 -4.84 -38.00 15.68
C ALA A 13 -3.62 -38.50 14.86
N GLY A 14 -2.98 -37.63 14.09
CA GLY A 14 -1.80 -37.95 13.29
C GLY A 14 -0.60 -38.34 14.16
N LEU A 15 -0.35 -37.60 15.25
CA LEU A 15 0.72 -37.91 16.20
C LEU A 15 0.42 -39.15 17.03
N TRP A 16 -0.85 -39.37 17.41
CA TRP A 16 -1.27 -40.59 18.07
C TRP A 16 -1.00 -41.82 17.19
N LEU A 17 -1.42 -41.77 15.93
CA LEU A 17 -1.13 -42.80 14.94
C LEU A 17 0.38 -43.01 14.77
N ALA A 18 1.16 -41.93 14.78
CA ALA A 18 2.62 -42.02 14.73
C ALA A 18 3.20 -42.75 15.95
N THR A 19 2.71 -42.50 17.17
CA THR A 19 3.16 -43.22 18.38
C THR A 19 2.79 -44.71 18.39
N VAL A 20 1.74 -45.10 17.65
CA VAL A 20 1.29 -46.49 17.56
C VAL A 20 2.02 -47.25 16.45
N LEU A 21 2.27 -46.59 15.32
CA LEU A 21 2.78 -47.24 14.10
C LEU A 21 4.29 -47.15 13.93
N ILE A 22 4.96 -46.22 14.61
CA ILE A 22 6.40 -45.94 14.43
C ILE A 22 7.10 -46.13 15.76
N SER A 23 7.95 -47.15 15.86
CA SER A 23 8.63 -47.55 17.10
C SER A 23 9.56 -46.48 17.69
N GLY A 24 10.03 -45.53 16.87
CA GLY A 24 10.87 -44.42 17.29
C GLY A 24 10.10 -43.19 17.78
N ILE A 25 8.76 -43.18 17.81
CA ILE A 25 7.97 -42.03 18.30
C ILE A 25 7.19 -42.47 19.54
N THR A 26 7.46 -41.86 20.68
CA THR A 26 6.84 -42.24 21.95
C THR A 26 6.24 -41.03 22.67
N ALA A 27 5.09 -41.24 23.32
CA ALA A 27 4.47 -40.25 24.19
C ALA A 27 4.17 -40.88 25.55
N ASP A 28 4.76 -40.32 26.62
CA ASP A 28 4.63 -40.85 27.99
C ASP A 28 3.23 -40.67 28.55
N THR A 29 2.52 -39.60 28.12
CA THR A 29 1.17 -39.28 28.56
C THR A 29 0.32 -38.71 27.42
N THR A 30 -1.01 -38.82 27.55
CA THR A 30 -1.95 -38.18 26.63
C THR A 30 -1.81 -36.66 26.62
N ALA A 31 -1.43 -36.05 27.75
CA ALA A 31 -1.13 -34.63 27.85
C ALA A 31 0.11 -34.25 27.02
N ALA A 32 1.18 -35.05 27.06
CA ALA A 32 2.37 -34.83 26.24
C ALA A 32 2.06 -34.89 24.74
N LEU A 33 1.16 -35.79 24.31
CA LEU A 33 0.71 -35.87 22.92
C LEU A 33 -0.05 -34.60 22.47
N VAL A 34 -0.95 -34.08 23.33
CA VAL A 34 -1.71 -32.85 23.04
C VAL A 34 -0.77 -31.64 22.96
N TRP A 35 0.17 -31.52 23.91
CA TRP A 35 1.18 -30.47 23.88
C TRP A 35 2.10 -30.60 22.66
N ALA A 36 2.48 -31.80 22.25
CA ALA A 36 3.25 -32.04 21.03
C ALA A 36 2.49 -31.59 19.77
N ALA A 37 1.18 -31.83 19.70
CA ALA A 37 0.34 -31.37 18.59
C ALA A 37 0.23 -29.83 18.53
N ILE A 38 0.09 -29.18 19.68
CA ILE A 38 0.06 -27.72 19.80
C ILE A 38 1.43 -27.12 19.42
N SER A 39 2.51 -27.66 19.98
CA SER A 39 3.89 -27.24 19.68
C SER A 39 4.22 -27.43 18.21
N LEU A 40 3.80 -28.54 17.59
CA LEU A 40 3.97 -28.77 16.15
C LEU A 40 3.20 -27.74 15.32
N GLY A 41 2.00 -27.36 15.75
CA GLY A 41 1.24 -26.26 15.14
C GLY A 41 1.99 -24.93 15.21
N LEU A 42 2.52 -24.57 16.38
CA LEU A 42 3.28 -23.33 16.59
C LEU A 42 4.60 -23.31 15.81
N VAL A 43 5.35 -24.40 15.85
CA VAL A 43 6.61 -24.55 15.09
C VAL A 43 6.32 -24.43 13.58
N ASN A 44 5.24 -25.03 13.09
CA ASN A 44 4.84 -24.91 11.70
C ASN A 44 4.39 -23.49 11.30
N ALA A 45 3.77 -22.73 12.22
CA ALA A 45 3.34 -21.35 11.95
C ALA A 45 4.51 -20.36 11.92
N PHE A 46 5.44 -20.47 12.87
CA PHE A 46 6.49 -19.45 13.05
C PHE A 46 7.84 -19.82 12.46
N ILE A 47 8.22 -21.10 12.50
CA ILE A 47 9.58 -21.54 12.18
C ILE A 47 9.66 -22.10 10.75
N ARG A 48 8.63 -22.84 10.32
CA ARG A 48 8.59 -23.45 8.98
C ARG A 48 8.71 -22.43 7.84
N PRO A 49 8.09 -21.24 7.85
CA PRO A 49 8.24 -20.27 6.76
C PRO A 49 9.69 -19.80 6.60
N LEU A 50 10.39 -19.58 7.72
CA LEU A 50 11.80 -19.20 7.72
C LEU A 50 12.69 -20.33 7.18
N VAL A 51 12.48 -21.56 7.65
CA VAL A 51 13.24 -22.74 7.21
C VAL A 51 12.96 -23.05 5.74
N PHE A 52 11.71 -22.92 5.28
CA PHE A 52 11.33 -23.11 3.89
C PHE A 52 12.01 -22.08 2.97
N PHE A 53 12.03 -20.80 3.36
CA PHE A 53 12.71 -19.76 2.59
C PHE A 53 14.23 -20.02 2.50
N LEU A 54 14.85 -20.42 3.61
CA LEU A 54 16.27 -20.75 3.66
C LEU A 54 16.61 -22.01 2.82
N THR A 55 15.69 -22.95 2.71
CA THR A 55 15.88 -24.22 1.99
C THR A 55 15.27 -24.20 0.58
N LEU A 56 14.72 -23.07 0.12
CA LEU A 56 14.08 -22.90 -1.17
C LEU A 56 14.97 -23.37 -2.35
N PRO A 57 16.29 -23.06 -2.41
CA PRO A 57 17.13 -23.51 -3.51
C PRO A 57 17.22 -25.04 -3.62
N VAL A 58 17.36 -25.73 -2.48
CA VAL A 58 17.45 -27.20 -2.42
C VAL A 58 16.08 -27.83 -2.63
N THR A 59 15.02 -27.19 -2.13
CA THR A 59 13.64 -27.64 -2.32
C THR A 59 13.22 -27.60 -3.79
N LEU A 60 13.61 -26.56 -4.53
CA LEU A 60 13.40 -26.47 -5.98
C LEU A 60 14.23 -27.51 -6.74
N LEU A 61 15.51 -27.68 -6.37
CA LEU A 61 16.41 -28.67 -6.99
C LEU A 61 15.89 -30.12 -6.83
N THR A 62 15.20 -30.40 -5.72
CA THR A 62 14.65 -31.72 -5.40
C THR A 62 13.19 -31.90 -5.83
N LEU A 63 12.62 -30.95 -6.59
CA LEU A 63 11.21 -30.95 -7.01
C LEU A 63 10.22 -31.13 -5.83
N GLY A 64 10.53 -30.50 -4.69
CA GLY A 64 9.67 -30.53 -3.50
C GLY A 64 9.90 -31.74 -2.58
N ILE A 65 10.72 -32.72 -2.95
CA ILE A 65 11.01 -33.89 -2.08
C ILE A 65 11.67 -33.45 -0.76
N PHE A 66 12.47 -32.38 -0.78
CA PHE A 66 13.11 -31.85 0.43
C PHE A 66 12.11 -31.34 1.49
N ILE A 67 10.85 -31.07 1.12
CA ILE A 67 9.80 -30.69 2.07
C ILE A 67 9.57 -31.77 3.12
N LEU A 68 9.78 -33.05 2.79
CA LEU A 68 9.68 -34.15 3.76
C LEU A 68 10.70 -34.00 4.89
N PHE A 69 11.91 -33.53 4.57
CA PHE A 69 12.95 -33.28 5.56
C PHE A 69 12.65 -32.05 6.41
N ILE A 70 12.03 -31.01 5.82
CA ILE A 70 11.54 -29.85 6.58
C ILE A 70 10.47 -30.30 7.56
N ASN A 71 9.47 -31.08 7.12
CA ASN A 71 8.39 -31.55 7.99
C ASN A 71 8.92 -32.48 9.11
N ALA A 72 9.89 -33.34 8.81
CA ALA A 72 10.58 -34.17 9.81
C ALA A 72 11.36 -33.31 10.82
N ALA A 73 12.02 -32.25 10.35
CA ALA A 73 12.72 -31.31 11.21
C ALA A 73 11.75 -30.53 12.11
N MET A 74 10.59 -30.13 11.60
CA MET A 74 9.54 -29.46 12.40
C MET A 74 8.96 -30.40 13.46
N LEU A 75 8.77 -31.68 13.14
CA LEU A 75 8.33 -32.70 14.09
C LEU A 75 9.35 -32.91 15.23
N ASN A 76 10.64 -33.02 14.89
CA ASN A 76 11.71 -33.12 15.89
C ASN A 76 11.84 -31.85 16.75
N LEU A 77 11.68 -30.68 16.12
CA LEU A 77 11.73 -29.41 16.83
C LEU A 77 10.54 -29.26 17.78
N ALA A 78 9.36 -29.73 17.39
CA ALA A 78 8.19 -29.76 18.26
C ALA A 78 8.38 -30.72 19.44
N ALA A 79 8.99 -31.89 19.22
CA ALA A 79 9.34 -32.83 20.28
C ALA A 79 10.33 -32.22 21.30
N TRP A 80 11.27 -31.41 20.83
CA TRP A 80 12.22 -30.71 21.70
C TRP A 80 11.56 -29.73 22.70
N PHE A 81 10.40 -29.18 22.36
CA PHE A 81 9.64 -28.28 23.24
C PHE A 81 8.73 -29.00 24.24
N VAL A 82 8.53 -30.32 24.11
CA VAL A 82 7.51 -31.04 24.88
C VAL A 82 8.12 -32.20 25.64
N THR A 83 8.20 -32.03 26.96
CA THR A 83 8.66 -33.09 27.88
C THR A 83 7.71 -34.29 27.85
N GLY A 84 8.25 -35.47 27.58
CA GLY A 84 7.49 -36.72 27.50
C GLY A 84 6.92 -37.04 26.10
N PHE A 85 7.39 -36.36 25.05
CA PHE A 85 7.16 -36.75 23.66
C PHE A 85 8.52 -36.83 22.93
N ASP A 86 8.95 -38.05 22.59
CA ASP A 86 10.28 -38.30 22.02
C ASP A 86 10.18 -38.81 20.58
N VAL A 87 11.11 -38.33 19.74
CA VAL A 87 11.29 -38.78 18.35
C VAL A 87 12.74 -39.22 18.18
N VAL A 88 12.95 -40.53 18.08
CA VAL A 88 14.27 -41.16 18.05
C VAL A 88 14.65 -41.48 16.61
N GLY A 89 15.54 -40.68 16.03
CA GLY A 89 16.15 -40.95 14.73
C GLY A 89 15.49 -40.21 13.56
N VAL A 90 16.29 -39.98 12.51
CA VAL A 90 15.88 -39.19 11.34
C VAL A 90 14.83 -39.91 10.48
N ILE A 91 14.91 -41.24 10.41
CA ILE A 91 13.97 -42.07 9.62
C ILE A 91 12.60 -42.10 10.29
N ASP A 92 12.55 -42.27 11.60
CA ASP A 92 11.30 -42.25 12.37
C ASP A 92 10.62 -40.87 12.32
N ALA A 93 11.39 -39.78 12.38
CA ALA A 93 10.87 -38.43 12.17
C ALA A 93 10.30 -38.22 10.75
N LEU A 94 10.93 -38.77 9.72
CA LEU A 94 10.45 -38.73 8.33
C LEU A 94 9.13 -39.51 8.16
N LEU A 95 9.08 -40.73 8.68
CA LEU A 95 7.87 -41.56 8.63
C LEU A 95 6.73 -40.92 9.45
N GLY A 96 7.05 -40.34 10.60
CA GLY A 96 6.09 -39.62 11.44
C GLY A 96 5.53 -38.39 10.74
N ALA A 97 6.39 -37.60 10.11
CA ALA A 97 5.98 -36.44 9.34
C ALA A 97 5.08 -36.81 8.14
N ILE A 98 5.39 -37.90 7.43
CA ILE A 98 4.56 -38.42 6.33
C ILE A 98 3.19 -38.83 6.86
N LEU A 99 3.13 -39.57 7.96
CA LEU A 99 1.89 -40.08 8.53
C LEU A 99 0.99 -38.95 9.06
N VAL A 100 1.57 -37.99 9.79
CA VAL A 100 0.86 -36.79 10.27
C VAL A 100 0.33 -35.98 9.07
N SER A 101 1.12 -35.87 8.00
CA SER A 101 0.70 -35.18 6.77
C SER A 101 -0.44 -35.92 6.05
N LEU A 102 -0.41 -37.26 6.03
CA LEU A 102 -1.46 -38.09 5.41
C LEU A 102 -2.79 -38.00 6.18
N VAL A 103 -2.74 -38.06 7.51
CA VAL A 103 -3.92 -37.90 8.38
C VAL A 103 -4.49 -36.49 8.25
N SER A 104 -3.61 -35.49 8.14
CA SER A 104 -4.01 -34.10 7.89
C SER A 104 -4.65 -33.91 6.51
N TRP A 105 -4.13 -34.61 5.49
CA TRP A 105 -4.69 -34.59 4.14
C TRP A 105 -6.08 -35.25 4.08
N VAL A 106 -6.25 -36.43 4.70
CA VAL A 106 -7.56 -37.12 4.76
C VAL A 106 -8.59 -36.31 5.53
N GLY A 107 -8.24 -35.72 6.67
CA GLY A 107 -9.19 -34.89 7.42
C GLY A 107 -9.53 -33.56 6.73
N SER A 108 -8.69 -33.08 5.80
CA SER A 108 -8.98 -31.87 5.02
C SER A 108 -10.13 -32.08 4.01
N ALA A 109 -10.42 -33.34 3.65
CA ALA A 109 -11.59 -33.70 2.83
C ALA A 109 -12.94 -33.57 3.57
N PHE A 110 -12.92 -33.23 4.86
CA PHE A 110 -14.12 -33.03 5.69
C PHE A 110 -14.30 -31.57 6.14
N VAL A 111 -13.60 -30.63 5.52
CA VAL A 111 -13.78 -29.17 5.68
C VAL A 111 -14.67 -28.69 4.51
N GLY A 112 -15.76 -27.98 4.80
CA GLY A 112 -16.97 -27.96 3.96
C GLY A 112 -16.90 -27.24 2.61
N ASP A 113 -17.93 -27.51 1.80
CA ASP A 113 -18.09 -27.04 0.43
C ASP A 113 -18.47 -25.55 0.35
N ASN A 114 -18.20 -24.92 -0.79
CA ASN A 114 -18.56 -23.52 -1.06
C ASN A 114 -19.58 -23.50 -2.22
N GLY A 115 -20.69 -22.78 -2.05
CA GLY A 115 -21.85 -22.85 -2.94
C GLY A 115 -22.02 -21.63 -3.84
N VAL A 116 -22.40 -21.85 -5.11
CA VAL A 116 -22.82 -20.81 -6.05
C VAL A 116 -24.22 -21.16 -6.59
N PRO A 117 -25.30 -20.70 -5.94
CA PRO A 117 -26.66 -20.95 -6.43
C PRO A 117 -26.95 -20.14 -7.69
N LYS A 118 -27.94 -20.58 -8.46
CA LYS A 118 -28.48 -19.83 -9.60
C LYS A 118 -29.35 -18.69 -9.08
N GLU A 119 -29.23 -17.53 -9.72
CA GLU A 119 -30.07 -16.39 -9.39
C GLU A 119 -31.52 -16.62 -9.83
N THR A 120 -32.46 -16.37 -8.92
CA THR A 120 -33.91 -16.55 -9.13
C THR A 120 -34.63 -15.21 -9.36
N TRP A 121 -33.93 -14.09 -9.17
CA TRP A 121 -34.51 -12.75 -9.33
C TRP A 121 -34.88 -12.48 -10.79
N PRO A 122 -36.09 -11.95 -11.08
CA PRO A 122 -36.51 -11.66 -12.46
C PRO A 122 -35.54 -10.69 -13.16
N GLY A 123 -35.04 -11.08 -14.34
CA GLY A 123 -34.12 -10.27 -15.13
C GLY A 123 -32.66 -10.28 -14.63
N GLU A 124 -32.31 -11.09 -13.64
CA GLU A 124 -30.91 -11.29 -13.25
C GLU A 124 -30.24 -12.31 -14.19
N LEU A 125 -29.29 -11.81 -14.98
CA LEU A 125 -28.56 -12.60 -15.97
C LEU A 125 -27.11 -12.85 -15.56
N ARG A 126 -26.64 -12.24 -14.46
CA ARG A 126 -25.27 -12.37 -13.96
C ARG A 126 -25.11 -13.63 -13.12
N VAL A 127 -23.86 -14.04 -12.92
CA VAL A 127 -23.45 -15.10 -11.99
C VAL A 127 -22.39 -14.58 -11.03
N ALA A 128 -22.41 -15.04 -9.79
CA ALA A 128 -21.52 -14.53 -8.74
C ALA A 128 -20.05 -14.89 -9.01
N LEU A 129 -19.80 -16.08 -9.55
CA LEU A 129 -18.45 -16.60 -9.77
C LEU A 129 -18.28 -17.10 -11.20
N VAL A 130 -17.28 -16.61 -11.91
CA VAL A 130 -16.94 -17.07 -13.28
C VAL A 130 -15.86 -18.16 -13.26
N PRO A 131 -15.73 -19.01 -14.30
CA PRO A 131 -14.80 -20.16 -14.28
C PRO A 131 -13.35 -19.77 -13.98
N LEU A 132 -12.89 -18.61 -14.47
CA LEU A 132 -11.54 -18.12 -14.23
C LEU A 132 -11.24 -17.92 -12.74
N ASN A 133 -12.17 -17.33 -11.98
CA ASN A 133 -11.95 -17.10 -10.55
C ASN A 133 -12.32 -18.31 -9.70
N ALA A 134 -13.28 -19.14 -10.15
CA ALA A 134 -13.50 -20.45 -9.56
C ALA A 134 -12.21 -21.28 -9.57
N LYS A 135 -11.49 -21.31 -10.71
CA LYS A 135 -10.17 -21.95 -10.83
C LYS A 135 -9.15 -21.40 -9.83
N LYS A 136 -9.10 -20.08 -9.65
CA LYS A 136 -8.17 -19.45 -8.70
C LYS A 136 -8.51 -19.80 -7.26
N LEU A 137 -9.79 -19.78 -6.89
CA LEU A 137 -10.26 -20.17 -5.56
C LEU A 137 -9.99 -21.66 -5.28
N ILE A 138 -10.22 -22.54 -6.26
CA ILE A 138 -9.84 -23.97 -6.15
C ILE A 138 -8.33 -24.10 -5.92
N GLY A 139 -7.51 -23.30 -6.61
CA GLY A 139 -6.07 -23.21 -6.39
C GLY A 139 -5.68 -22.78 -4.96
N LEU A 140 -6.53 -22.04 -4.25
CA LEU A 140 -6.35 -21.65 -2.85
C LEU A 140 -6.84 -22.71 -1.84
N GLY A 141 -7.44 -23.79 -2.34
CA GLY A 141 -7.93 -24.93 -1.56
C GLY A 141 -9.43 -24.93 -1.29
N PHE A 142 -10.22 -24.15 -2.02
CA PHE A 142 -11.68 -24.20 -1.95
C PHE A 142 -12.24 -25.38 -2.74
N THR A 143 -13.27 -26.05 -2.23
CA THR A 143 -14.16 -26.91 -3.03
C THR A 143 -15.41 -26.12 -3.40
N ILE A 144 -15.80 -26.13 -4.67
CA ILE A 144 -16.88 -25.28 -5.17
C ILE A 144 -17.95 -26.15 -5.82
N THR A 145 -19.19 -25.97 -5.38
CA THR A 145 -20.39 -26.58 -5.94
C THR A 145 -21.28 -25.49 -6.53
N LEU A 146 -21.58 -25.59 -7.82
CA LEU A 146 -22.38 -24.64 -8.58
C LEU A 146 -23.69 -25.28 -9.03
N GLU A 147 -24.79 -24.52 -8.95
CA GLU A 147 -26.08 -24.97 -9.47
C GLU A 147 -26.09 -24.99 -11.00
N SER A 148 -26.56 -26.09 -11.60
CA SER A 148 -26.61 -26.26 -13.05
C SER A 148 -27.33 -25.10 -13.75
N GLY A 149 -26.68 -24.55 -14.77
CA GLY A 149 -27.19 -23.41 -15.54
C GLY A 149 -27.07 -22.05 -14.84
N ALA A 150 -26.41 -21.93 -13.69
CA ALA A 150 -26.20 -20.64 -13.02
C ALA A 150 -25.46 -19.61 -13.89
N GLY A 151 -24.47 -20.06 -14.67
CA GLY A 151 -23.68 -19.19 -15.56
C GLY A 151 -24.22 -19.00 -16.98
N ALA A 152 -25.29 -19.72 -17.35
CA ALA A 152 -25.70 -19.85 -18.75
C ALA A 152 -26.12 -18.51 -19.39
N ALA A 153 -26.84 -17.68 -18.64
CA ALA A 153 -27.30 -16.36 -19.10
C ALA A 153 -26.13 -15.37 -19.33
N ALA A 154 -25.04 -15.50 -18.57
CA ALA A 154 -23.81 -14.73 -18.74
C ALA A 154 -22.87 -15.31 -19.82
N GLY A 155 -23.26 -16.41 -20.47
CA GLY A 155 -22.45 -17.08 -21.50
C GLY A 155 -21.35 -18.00 -20.96
N PHE A 156 -21.50 -18.49 -19.72
CA PHE A 156 -20.62 -19.50 -19.12
C PHE A 156 -21.38 -20.82 -18.95
N LEU A 157 -21.04 -21.80 -19.80
CA LEU A 157 -21.67 -23.13 -19.76
C LEU A 157 -21.15 -23.96 -18.59
N ASP A 158 -21.97 -24.87 -18.07
CA ASP A 158 -21.62 -25.79 -16.98
C ASP A 158 -20.32 -26.56 -17.27
N SER A 159 -20.09 -26.97 -18.52
CA SER A 159 -18.86 -27.65 -18.95
C SER A 159 -17.58 -26.83 -18.69
N ALA A 160 -17.66 -25.49 -18.80
CA ALA A 160 -16.52 -24.61 -18.52
C ALA A 160 -16.19 -24.53 -17.02
N TYR A 161 -17.17 -24.78 -16.15
CA TYR A 161 -16.97 -24.89 -14.70
C TYR A 161 -16.42 -26.27 -14.33
N GLU A 162 -16.92 -27.34 -14.94
CA GLU A 162 -16.40 -28.70 -14.76
C GLU A 162 -14.92 -28.81 -15.16
N GLU A 163 -14.52 -28.19 -16.28
CA GLU A 163 -13.12 -28.15 -16.76
C GLU A 163 -12.13 -27.54 -15.75
N VAL A 164 -12.60 -26.66 -14.86
CA VAL A 164 -11.78 -26.02 -13.83
C VAL A 164 -11.92 -26.64 -12.44
N GLY A 165 -12.67 -27.75 -12.33
CA GLY A 165 -12.81 -28.53 -11.10
C GLY A 165 -13.98 -28.14 -10.20
N VAL A 166 -14.96 -27.39 -10.72
CA VAL A 166 -16.22 -27.09 -9.99
C VAL A 166 -17.17 -28.27 -10.12
N GLN A 167 -17.82 -28.64 -9.02
CA GLN A 167 -18.87 -29.65 -9.00
C GLN A 167 -20.22 -29.03 -9.41
N ILE A 168 -20.96 -29.70 -10.29
CA ILE A 168 -22.28 -29.22 -10.72
C ILE A 168 -23.37 -30.00 -9.97
N SER A 169 -24.29 -29.28 -9.34
CA SER A 169 -25.49 -29.84 -8.71
C SER A 169 -26.75 -29.38 -9.43
N ALA A 170 -27.71 -30.28 -9.62
CA ALA A 170 -29.04 -29.93 -10.14
C ALA A 170 -30.01 -29.47 -9.03
N ASP A 171 -29.65 -29.66 -7.75
CA ASP A 171 -30.48 -29.34 -6.60
C ASP A 171 -30.01 -28.04 -5.93
N HIS A 172 -30.83 -27.00 -6.06
CA HIS A 172 -30.62 -25.68 -5.46
C HIS A 172 -30.46 -25.74 -3.92
N ASN A 173 -31.29 -26.53 -3.25
CA ASN A 173 -31.26 -26.62 -1.79
C ASN A 173 -30.02 -27.37 -1.30
N GLN A 174 -29.53 -28.33 -2.09
CA GLN A 174 -28.27 -29.01 -1.81
C GLN A 174 -27.07 -28.04 -1.90
N VAL A 175 -27.07 -27.10 -2.85
CA VAL A 175 -26.02 -26.08 -2.98
C VAL A 175 -26.00 -25.15 -1.75
N LEU A 176 -27.18 -24.76 -1.24
CA LEU A 176 -27.27 -23.89 -0.05
C LEU A 176 -26.93 -24.62 1.25
N SER A 177 -27.48 -25.82 1.46
CA SER A 177 -27.33 -26.57 2.71
C SER A 177 -25.96 -27.23 2.88
N GLY A 178 -25.27 -27.51 1.77
CA GLY A 178 -23.92 -28.06 1.77
C GLY A 178 -22.81 -27.01 1.94
N ALA A 179 -23.14 -25.71 1.81
CA ALA A 179 -22.15 -24.66 1.71
C ALA A 179 -21.79 -23.98 3.05
N ASP A 180 -20.50 -23.87 3.33
CA ASP A 180 -19.94 -23.03 4.41
C ASP A 180 -19.80 -21.56 3.96
N LEU A 181 -19.61 -21.33 2.65
CA LEU A 181 -19.56 -20.01 2.03
C LEU A 181 -20.46 -19.99 0.79
N ILE A 182 -21.34 -19.01 0.71
CA ILE A 182 -22.33 -18.87 -0.37
C ILE A 182 -22.06 -17.57 -1.13
N PHE A 183 -21.77 -17.70 -2.43
CA PHE A 183 -21.54 -16.56 -3.33
C PHE A 183 -22.81 -16.24 -4.13
N ARG A 184 -23.35 -15.03 -3.95
CA ARG A 184 -24.50 -14.54 -4.73
C ARG A 184 -24.25 -13.14 -5.24
N VAL A 185 -25.00 -12.77 -6.27
CA VAL A 185 -25.12 -11.39 -6.74
C VAL A 185 -26.21 -10.70 -5.94
N ARG A 186 -27.42 -11.25 -5.92
CA ARG A 186 -28.58 -10.66 -5.25
C ARG A 186 -28.79 -11.28 -3.86
N LYS A 187 -29.51 -10.53 -3.01
CA LYS A 187 -29.91 -10.99 -1.67
C LYS A 187 -30.72 -12.30 -1.74
N PRO A 188 -30.55 -13.20 -0.76
CA PRO A 188 -31.37 -14.40 -0.68
C PRO A 188 -32.81 -14.03 -0.30
N SER A 189 -33.77 -14.82 -0.77
CA SER A 189 -35.15 -14.80 -0.28
C SER A 189 -35.25 -15.40 1.13
N LEU A 190 -36.29 -15.04 1.88
CA LEU A 190 -36.52 -15.60 3.22
C LEU A 190 -36.59 -17.13 3.23
N ALA A 191 -37.15 -17.74 2.17
CA ALA A 191 -37.22 -19.19 2.03
C ALA A 191 -35.84 -19.85 1.81
N GLU A 192 -34.91 -19.15 1.14
CA GLU A 192 -33.55 -19.65 0.95
C GLU A 192 -32.74 -19.58 2.25
N VAL A 193 -32.99 -18.60 3.12
CA VAL A 193 -32.31 -18.46 4.43
C VAL A 193 -32.51 -19.70 5.30
N GLU A 194 -33.69 -20.33 5.27
CA GLU A 194 -33.98 -21.56 6.02
C GLU A 194 -33.10 -22.75 5.62
N HIS A 195 -32.56 -22.73 4.40
CA HIS A 195 -31.70 -23.78 3.87
C HIS A 195 -30.20 -23.50 4.07
N HIS A 196 -29.84 -22.35 4.65
CA HIS A 196 -28.46 -22.04 4.98
C HIS A 196 -28.02 -22.84 6.21
N LYS A 197 -26.78 -23.34 6.16
CA LYS A 197 -26.16 -23.96 7.34
C LYS A 197 -25.91 -22.89 8.42
N THR A 198 -26.20 -23.22 9.68
CA THR A 198 -25.83 -22.36 10.81
C THR A 198 -24.31 -22.14 10.83
N GLY A 199 -23.89 -20.88 10.90
CA GLY A 199 -22.48 -20.48 10.80
C GLY A 199 -21.95 -20.32 9.37
N ALA A 200 -22.77 -20.54 8.34
CA ALA A 200 -22.38 -20.24 6.97
C ALA A 200 -22.17 -18.74 6.75
N ILE A 201 -21.30 -18.39 5.81
CA ILE A 201 -21.05 -17.02 5.38
C ILE A 201 -21.80 -16.78 4.06
N SER A 202 -22.73 -15.83 4.04
CA SER A 202 -23.46 -15.43 2.83
C SER A 202 -22.94 -14.08 2.32
N ILE A 203 -22.47 -14.03 1.07
CA ILE A 203 -21.95 -12.81 0.45
C ILE A 203 -22.85 -12.40 -0.73
N SER A 204 -23.43 -11.20 -0.66
CA SER A 204 -24.31 -10.66 -1.71
C SER A 204 -24.45 -9.14 -1.61
N PHE A 205 -25.11 -8.51 -2.59
CA PHE A 205 -25.81 -7.25 -2.32
C PHE A 205 -27.00 -7.56 -1.40
N LEU A 206 -27.04 -6.98 -0.20
CA LEU A 206 -27.98 -7.34 0.88
C LEU A 206 -29.08 -6.30 1.14
N ASP A 207 -28.81 -5.02 0.86
CA ASP A 207 -29.61 -3.84 1.18
C ASP A 207 -30.10 -3.77 2.64
N PRO A 208 -29.17 -3.73 3.61
CA PRO A 208 -29.50 -3.89 5.03
C PRO A 208 -30.37 -2.76 5.61
N PHE A 209 -30.49 -1.63 4.92
CA PHE A 209 -31.33 -0.50 5.38
C PHE A 209 -32.82 -0.73 5.13
N ASN A 210 -33.14 -1.36 4.00
CA ASN A 210 -34.51 -1.60 3.58
C ASN A 210 -34.99 -3.02 3.93
N GLU A 211 -34.07 -3.98 4.03
CA GLU A 211 -34.36 -5.42 4.21
C GLU A 211 -34.20 -5.88 5.66
N LYS A 212 -34.87 -5.20 6.59
CA LYS A 212 -34.75 -5.50 8.04
C LYS A 212 -35.17 -6.92 8.39
N GLU A 213 -36.28 -7.39 7.83
CA GLU A 213 -36.80 -8.74 8.09
C GLU A 213 -35.84 -9.83 7.60
N LEU A 214 -35.18 -9.61 6.45
CA LEU A 214 -34.16 -10.51 5.94
C LEU A 214 -32.91 -10.53 6.83
N VAL A 215 -32.44 -9.37 7.26
CA VAL A 215 -31.27 -9.23 8.15
C VAL A 215 -31.53 -9.90 9.50
N GLU A 216 -32.73 -9.70 10.08
CA GLU A 216 -33.14 -10.36 11.32
C GLU A 216 -33.25 -11.88 11.14
N SER A 217 -33.77 -12.34 9.99
CA SER A 217 -33.82 -13.77 9.66
C SER A 217 -32.42 -14.39 9.57
N LEU A 218 -31.49 -13.76 8.84
CA LEU A 218 -30.10 -14.20 8.73
C LEU A 218 -29.40 -14.25 10.09
N ALA A 219 -29.61 -13.23 10.94
CA ALA A 219 -29.08 -13.21 12.30
C ALA A 219 -29.66 -14.35 13.13
N SER A 220 -30.98 -14.53 13.15
CA SER A 220 -31.64 -15.57 13.96
C SER A 220 -31.27 -17.00 13.54
N HIS A 221 -30.96 -17.23 12.27
CA HIS A 221 -30.46 -18.52 11.75
C HIS A 221 -28.95 -18.73 11.97
N GLY A 222 -28.27 -17.76 12.58
CA GLY A 222 -26.83 -17.81 12.86
C GLY A 222 -25.96 -17.74 11.60
N VAL A 223 -26.45 -17.14 10.53
CA VAL A 223 -25.71 -16.91 9.29
C VAL A 223 -24.88 -15.63 9.42
N VAL A 224 -23.64 -15.65 8.95
CA VAL A 224 -22.78 -14.47 8.86
C VAL A 224 -23.00 -13.82 7.49
N SER A 225 -23.62 -12.64 7.44
CA SER A 225 -23.90 -11.97 6.16
C SER A 225 -22.90 -10.86 5.88
N ILE A 226 -22.26 -10.90 4.70
CA ILE A 226 -21.40 -9.84 4.18
C ILE A 226 -22.15 -9.10 3.07
N SER A 227 -22.31 -7.79 3.27
CA SER A 227 -22.99 -6.89 2.34
C SER A 227 -21.96 -6.20 1.44
N MET A 228 -21.99 -6.51 0.14
CA MET A 228 -21.06 -5.98 -0.84
C MET A 228 -21.19 -4.47 -1.05
N GLU A 229 -22.37 -3.91 -0.83
CA GLU A 229 -22.63 -2.46 -0.89
C GLU A 229 -22.14 -1.69 0.35
N MET A 230 -21.86 -2.39 1.44
CA MET A 230 -21.37 -1.80 2.70
C MET A 230 -19.84 -1.82 2.80
N ILE A 231 -19.15 -2.32 1.77
CA ILE A 231 -17.69 -2.23 1.65
C ILE A 231 -17.31 -0.73 1.60
N PRO A 232 -16.43 -0.25 2.50
CA PRO A 232 -16.12 1.17 2.59
C PRO A 232 -15.30 1.64 1.39
N ARG A 233 -15.46 2.90 1.01
CA ARG A 233 -14.69 3.52 -0.09
C ARG A 233 -13.30 3.96 0.40
N SER A 234 -12.42 2.99 0.64
CA SER A 234 -11.01 3.21 0.99
C SER A 234 -10.07 2.74 -0.12
N THR A 235 -8.83 3.24 -0.15
CA THR A 235 -7.82 2.84 -1.15
C THR A 235 -7.56 1.34 -1.15
N ARG A 236 -7.61 0.67 0.02
CA ARG A 236 -7.46 -0.79 0.15
C ARG A 236 -8.66 -1.54 -0.42
N ALA A 237 -9.87 -1.02 -0.18
CA ALA A 237 -11.11 -1.66 -0.58
C ALA A 237 -11.50 -1.43 -2.05
N GLN A 238 -10.83 -0.53 -2.77
CA GLN A 238 -11.17 -0.19 -4.16
C GLN A 238 -11.23 -1.42 -5.10
N LYS A 239 -10.36 -2.41 -4.90
CA LYS A 239 -10.32 -3.66 -5.69
C LYS A 239 -11.53 -4.59 -5.46
N MET A 240 -12.22 -4.43 -4.33
CA MET A 240 -13.39 -5.23 -3.92
C MET A 240 -14.70 -4.40 -3.94
N ASP A 241 -14.65 -3.14 -4.37
CA ASP A 241 -15.82 -2.28 -4.53
C ASP A 241 -16.68 -2.75 -5.72
N ALA A 242 -17.73 -3.52 -5.39
CA ALA A 242 -18.69 -4.00 -6.35
C ALA A 242 -19.68 -2.92 -6.83
N LEU A 243 -19.96 -1.90 -6.03
CA LEU A 243 -20.86 -0.82 -6.45
C LEU A 243 -20.24 -0.02 -7.59
N SER A 244 -18.96 0.33 -7.47
CA SER A 244 -18.26 1.08 -8.51
C SER A 244 -18.12 0.26 -9.81
N SER A 245 -17.83 -1.04 -9.71
CA SER A 245 -17.70 -1.89 -10.90
C SER A 245 -19.02 -2.04 -11.65
N GLN A 246 -20.13 -2.25 -10.93
CA GLN A 246 -21.46 -2.37 -11.53
C GLN A 246 -21.99 -1.02 -12.02
N ALA A 247 -21.78 0.07 -11.28
CA ALA A 247 -22.18 1.42 -11.67
C ALA A 247 -21.50 1.87 -12.96
N ASN A 248 -20.22 1.53 -13.15
CA ASN A 248 -19.51 1.80 -14.39
C ASN A 248 -20.22 1.12 -15.57
N LEU A 249 -20.44 -0.20 -15.50
CA LEU A 249 -21.12 -0.95 -16.56
C LEU A 249 -22.55 -0.44 -16.83
N ALA A 250 -23.29 -0.07 -15.77
CA ALA A 250 -24.61 0.54 -15.90
C ALA A 250 -24.54 1.87 -16.67
N GLY A 251 -23.55 2.72 -16.41
CA GLY A 251 -23.34 3.98 -17.14
C GLY A 251 -23.07 3.77 -18.64
N TYR A 252 -22.36 2.70 -19.00
CA TYR A 252 -22.19 2.30 -20.40
C TYR A 252 -23.51 1.87 -21.04
N VAL A 253 -24.22 0.91 -20.42
CA VAL A 253 -25.51 0.38 -20.94
C VAL A 253 -26.54 1.48 -21.13
N THR A 254 -26.62 2.41 -20.18
CA THR A 254 -27.53 3.57 -20.21
C THR A 254 -27.39 4.37 -21.49
N VAL A 255 -26.16 4.63 -21.95
CA VAL A 255 -25.92 5.39 -23.18
C VAL A 255 -26.29 4.58 -24.42
N ILE A 256 -26.04 3.26 -24.41
CA ILE A 256 -26.44 2.38 -25.51
C ILE A 256 -27.97 2.33 -25.63
N LEU A 257 -28.68 2.17 -24.52
CA LEU A 257 -30.15 2.23 -24.47
C LEU A 257 -30.67 3.58 -24.98
N ALA A 258 -30.07 4.69 -24.52
CA ALA A 258 -30.41 6.01 -25.01
C ALA A 258 -30.22 6.13 -26.54
N ALA A 259 -29.11 5.60 -27.08
CA ALA A 259 -28.83 5.60 -28.51
C ALA A 259 -29.82 4.75 -29.32
N MET A 260 -30.25 3.60 -28.79
CA MET A 260 -31.22 2.73 -29.44
C MET A 260 -32.62 3.36 -29.53
N HIS A 261 -33.00 4.14 -28.52
CA HIS A 261 -34.32 4.76 -28.45
C HIS A 261 -34.39 6.16 -29.07
N CYS A 262 -33.24 6.83 -29.21
CA CYS A 262 -33.12 8.17 -29.78
C CYS A 262 -33.18 8.10 -31.32
N PRO A 263 -34.09 8.86 -31.98
CA PRO A 263 -34.18 8.90 -33.43
C PRO A 263 -33.06 9.71 -34.10
N LYS A 264 -32.18 10.33 -33.32
CA LYS A 264 -31.07 11.16 -33.80
C LYS A 264 -29.74 10.44 -33.59
N ILE A 265 -28.85 10.51 -34.59
CA ILE A 265 -27.50 9.95 -34.48
C ILE A 265 -26.66 10.70 -33.43
N MET A 266 -25.80 9.97 -32.73
CA MET A 266 -24.92 10.54 -31.71
C MET A 266 -23.84 11.47 -32.28
N PRO A 267 -23.01 11.04 -33.28
CA PRO A 267 -21.93 11.86 -33.79
C PRO A 267 -22.41 12.91 -34.81
N MET A 268 -21.56 13.91 -35.03
CA MET A 268 -21.68 14.75 -36.22
C MET A 268 -21.35 13.93 -37.47
N MET A 269 -22.17 14.01 -38.51
CA MET A 269 -21.90 13.38 -39.79
C MET A 269 -22.03 14.39 -40.94
N MET A 270 -21.07 14.34 -41.86
CA MET A 270 -21.09 15.09 -43.11
C MET A 270 -21.44 14.12 -44.24
N THR A 271 -22.54 14.37 -44.94
CA THR A 271 -22.95 13.58 -46.11
C THR A 271 -23.09 14.49 -47.32
N PRO A 272 -23.13 13.95 -48.55
CA PRO A 272 -23.45 14.74 -49.74
C PRO A 272 -24.81 15.46 -49.66
N ALA A 273 -25.73 14.98 -48.81
CA ALA A 273 -27.05 15.57 -48.59
C ALA A 273 -27.08 16.65 -47.47
N GLY A 274 -25.94 16.94 -46.84
CA GLY A 274 -25.81 17.97 -45.81
C GLY A 274 -25.18 17.47 -44.51
N THR A 275 -25.09 18.38 -43.54
CA THR A 275 -24.52 18.16 -42.20
C THR A 275 -25.60 17.74 -41.21
N ILE A 276 -25.38 16.62 -40.52
CA ILE A 276 -26.19 16.21 -39.38
C ILE A 276 -25.48 16.63 -38.10
N ALA A 277 -26.14 17.47 -37.30
CA ALA A 277 -25.61 17.92 -36.02
C ALA A 277 -25.59 16.76 -34.99
N PRO A 278 -24.57 16.69 -34.12
CA PRO A 278 -24.48 15.64 -33.11
C PRO A 278 -25.65 15.73 -32.11
N ALA A 279 -25.98 14.60 -31.48
CA ALA A 279 -26.91 14.57 -30.37
C ALA A 279 -26.36 15.36 -29.17
N ARG A 280 -27.22 16.06 -28.45
CA ARG A 280 -26.92 16.71 -27.18
C ARG A 280 -27.33 15.80 -26.03
N VAL A 281 -26.36 15.35 -25.25
CA VAL A 281 -26.56 14.48 -24.09
C VAL A 281 -26.29 15.29 -22.82
N PHE A 282 -27.26 15.34 -21.92
CA PHE A 282 -27.11 15.98 -20.62
C PHE A 282 -27.12 14.94 -19.50
N VAL A 283 -26.05 14.89 -18.70
CA VAL A 283 -25.89 13.93 -17.61
C VAL A 283 -26.02 14.65 -16.26
N ILE A 284 -26.97 14.21 -15.44
CA ILE A 284 -27.25 14.74 -14.10
C ILE A 284 -26.72 13.76 -13.06
N GLY A 285 -25.69 14.20 -12.34
CA GLY A 285 -24.86 13.40 -11.44
C GLY A 285 -23.61 12.87 -12.15
N ALA A 286 -22.43 13.17 -11.59
CA ALA A 286 -21.12 12.76 -12.11
C ALA A 286 -20.41 11.85 -11.09
N GLY A 287 -21.14 10.84 -10.58
CA GLY A 287 -20.53 9.68 -9.90
C GLY A 287 -19.91 8.71 -10.91
N VAL A 288 -19.54 7.50 -10.46
CA VAL A 288 -18.91 6.48 -11.34
C VAL A 288 -19.77 6.16 -12.58
N ALA A 289 -21.08 5.97 -12.39
CA ALA A 289 -22.03 5.75 -13.49
C ALA A 289 -22.12 6.96 -14.43
N GLY A 290 -22.24 8.16 -13.86
CA GLY A 290 -22.33 9.42 -14.62
C GLY A 290 -21.08 9.69 -15.46
N LEU A 291 -19.89 9.56 -14.87
CA LEU A 291 -18.61 9.71 -15.58
C LEU A 291 -18.46 8.68 -16.70
N GLN A 292 -18.87 7.42 -16.48
CA GLN A 292 -18.84 6.42 -17.52
C GLN A 292 -19.87 6.72 -18.64
N ALA A 293 -21.06 7.22 -18.29
CA ALA A 293 -22.05 7.66 -19.27
C ALA A 293 -21.51 8.84 -20.11
N ILE A 294 -20.85 9.81 -19.47
CA ILE A 294 -20.18 10.93 -20.15
C ILE A 294 -19.12 10.40 -21.12
N ALA A 295 -18.21 9.55 -20.65
CA ALA A 295 -17.14 8.98 -21.47
C ALA A 295 -17.71 8.18 -22.66
N THR A 296 -18.76 7.39 -22.44
CA THR A 296 -19.39 6.57 -23.47
C THR A 296 -20.09 7.45 -24.52
N ALA A 297 -20.87 8.44 -24.09
CA ALA A 297 -21.55 9.37 -25.01
C ALA A 297 -20.55 10.20 -25.83
N LYS A 298 -19.44 10.62 -25.21
CA LYS A 298 -18.32 11.28 -25.91
C LYS A 298 -17.66 10.37 -26.95
N ARG A 299 -17.42 9.10 -26.61
CA ARG A 299 -16.87 8.09 -27.56
C ARG A 299 -17.82 7.84 -28.74
N LEU A 300 -19.13 7.92 -28.54
CA LEU A 300 -20.13 7.87 -29.61
C LEU A 300 -20.22 9.18 -30.42
N GLY A 301 -19.46 10.22 -30.06
CA GLY A 301 -19.38 11.50 -30.78
C GLY A 301 -20.45 12.52 -30.42
N ALA A 302 -21.23 12.28 -29.35
CA ALA A 302 -22.23 13.23 -28.88
C ALA A 302 -21.59 14.50 -28.29
N ARG A 303 -22.36 15.60 -28.30
CA ARG A 303 -22.05 16.79 -27.50
C ARG A 303 -22.59 16.56 -26.09
N VAL A 304 -21.68 16.41 -25.13
CA VAL A 304 -22.05 16.08 -23.75
C VAL A 304 -21.91 17.30 -22.84
N GLU A 305 -22.98 17.57 -22.09
CA GLU A 305 -23.02 18.53 -21.00
C GLU A 305 -23.31 17.74 -19.72
N ALA A 306 -22.74 18.12 -18.57
CA ALA A 306 -23.00 17.42 -17.32
C ALA A 306 -23.08 18.36 -16.13
N PHE A 307 -23.84 17.96 -15.12
CA PHE A 307 -24.05 18.70 -13.87
C PHE A 307 -23.87 17.77 -12.67
N ASP A 308 -23.21 18.26 -11.63
CA ASP A 308 -23.17 17.64 -10.31
C ASP A 308 -23.12 18.76 -9.27
N THR A 309 -23.68 18.51 -8.09
CA THR A 309 -23.66 19.45 -6.97
C THR A 309 -22.25 19.68 -6.40
N ARG A 310 -21.31 18.76 -6.66
CA ARG A 310 -19.95 18.80 -6.12
C ARG A 310 -19.01 19.53 -7.09
N PRO A 311 -18.33 20.60 -6.69
CA PRO A 311 -17.43 21.33 -7.59
C PRO A 311 -16.20 20.50 -8.02
N VAL A 312 -15.72 19.60 -7.15
CA VAL A 312 -14.52 18.76 -7.41
C VAL A 312 -14.65 17.81 -8.61
N VAL A 313 -15.88 17.52 -9.05
CA VAL A 313 -16.08 16.66 -10.23
C VAL A 313 -16.05 17.43 -11.55
N ALA A 314 -16.05 18.76 -11.51
CA ALA A 314 -16.04 19.58 -12.72
C ALA A 314 -14.79 19.29 -13.57
N GLU A 315 -13.62 19.19 -12.93
CA GLU A 315 -12.37 18.81 -13.57
C GLU A 315 -12.43 17.41 -14.20
N GLN A 316 -13.08 16.45 -13.51
CA GLN A 316 -13.26 15.09 -14.03
C GLN A 316 -14.19 15.06 -15.26
N VAL A 317 -15.25 15.88 -15.27
CA VAL A 317 -16.15 16.02 -16.42
C VAL A 317 -15.42 16.65 -17.61
N GLN A 318 -14.62 17.69 -17.34
CA GLN A 318 -13.86 18.42 -18.36
C GLN A 318 -12.73 17.58 -18.96
N SER A 319 -12.03 16.77 -18.16
CA SER A 319 -10.98 15.87 -18.66
C SER A 319 -11.51 14.78 -19.60
N LEU A 320 -12.79 14.40 -19.46
CA LEU A 320 -13.50 13.53 -20.41
C LEU A 320 -13.99 14.26 -21.68
N GLY A 321 -13.75 15.58 -21.78
CA GLY A 321 -14.13 16.41 -22.91
C GLY A 321 -15.60 16.83 -22.94
N ALA A 322 -16.31 16.74 -21.81
CA ALA A 322 -17.67 17.23 -21.66
C ALA A 322 -17.69 18.64 -21.02
N LYS A 323 -18.76 19.39 -21.28
CA LYS A 323 -18.93 20.72 -20.69
C LYS A 323 -19.62 20.59 -19.33
N PHE A 324 -18.99 21.08 -18.28
CA PHE A 324 -19.64 21.21 -16.97
C PHE A 324 -20.63 22.37 -16.99
N VAL A 325 -21.85 22.13 -16.50
CA VAL A 325 -22.90 23.14 -16.38
C VAL A 325 -22.81 23.73 -14.97
N GLU A 326 -22.41 24.98 -14.87
CA GLU A 326 -22.39 25.69 -13.59
C GLU A 326 -23.77 26.28 -13.28
N ILE A 327 -24.30 25.92 -12.12
CA ILE A 327 -25.48 26.55 -11.52
C ILE A 327 -25.02 27.06 -10.16
N ASP A 328 -25.10 28.36 -9.92
CA ASP A 328 -24.70 28.95 -8.65
C ASP A 328 -25.72 28.59 -7.56
N LEU A 329 -25.35 27.63 -6.71
CA LEU A 329 -26.15 27.12 -5.60
C LEU A 329 -25.68 27.66 -4.24
N GLY A 330 -24.67 28.54 -4.18
CA GLY A 330 -24.04 28.96 -2.91
C GLY A 330 -23.20 27.84 -2.24
N GLU A 331 -23.03 27.89 -0.90
CA GLU A 331 -22.25 26.88 -0.17
C GLU A 331 -22.95 25.51 -0.18
N VAL A 332 -22.26 24.51 -0.75
CA VAL A 332 -22.69 23.11 -0.83
C VAL A 332 -21.63 22.21 -0.20
N GLY A 333 -22.06 21.27 0.66
CA GLY A 333 -21.16 20.42 1.45
C GLY A 333 -21.08 18.97 0.96
N GLN A 334 -20.03 18.26 1.42
CA GLN A 334 -19.87 16.81 1.25
C GLN A 334 -19.83 16.11 2.61
N THR A 335 -20.19 14.84 2.63
CA THR A 335 -19.96 13.94 3.77
C THR A 335 -18.50 13.45 3.80
N ASP A 336 -18.04 12.93 4.94
CA ASP A 336 -16.67 12.38 5.10
C ASP A 336 -16.37 11.21 4.13
N GLN A 337 -17.39 10.63 3.50
CA GLN A 337 -17.31 9.56 2.50
C GLN A 337 -17.49 10.05 1.05
N GLY A 338 -17.52 11.37 0.81
CA GLY A 338 -17.57 11.97 -0.53
C GLY A 338 -18.95 12.02 -1.21
N TYR A 339 -20.03 11.69 -0.48
CA TYR A 339 -21.41 11.90 -0.95
C TYR A 339 -21.86 13.35 -0.76
N ALA A 340 -22.68 13.86 -1.68
CA ALA A 340 -23.27 15.18 -1.59
C ALA A 340 -24.22 15.28 -0.39
N LYS A 341 -24.21 16.42 0.31
CA LYS A 341 -25.23 16.76 1.31
C LYS A 341 -26.52 17.21 0.62
N GLU A 342 -27.64 17.01 1.30
CA GLU A 342 -28.97 17.45 0.83
C GLU A 342 -29.03 18.98 0.72
N LEU A 343 -29.61 19.48 -0.38
CA LEU A 343 -29.74 20.91 -0.67
C LEU A 343 -30.92 21.54 0.09
N THR A 344 -30.83 22.84 0.37
CA THR A 344 -31.97 23.59 0.94
C THR A 344 -33.10 23.76 -0.10
N PRO A 345 -34.35 23.99 0.32
CA PRO A 345 -35.46 24.19 -0.62
C PRO A 345 -35.23 25.32 -1.64
N GLU A 346 -34.55 26.39 -1.25
CA GLU A 346 -34.20 27.52 -2.13
C GLU A 346 -33.14 27.13 -3.17
N GLN A 347 -32.12 26.35 -2.77
CA GLN A 347 -31.10 25.80 -3.66
C GLN A 347 -31.71 24.82 -4.67
N ILE A 348 -32.67 24.00 -4.24
CA ILE A 348 -33.38 23.06 -5.11
C ILE A 348 -34.12 23.82 -6.22
N GLU A 349 -34.77 24.95 -5.92
CA GLU A 349 -35.49 25.73 -6.94
C GLU A 349 -34.53 26.40 -7.94
N LEU A 350 -33.41 26.95 -7.47
CA LEU A 350 -32.34 27.47 -8.35
C LEU A 350 -31.77 26.39 -9.28
N GLN A 351 -31.50 25.21 -8.72
CA GLN A 351 -31.08 24.04 -9.48
C GLN A 351 -32.11 23.68 -10.55
N ARG A 352 -33.39 23.68 -10.17
CA ARG A 352 -34.52 23.35 -11.04
C ARG A 352 -34.60 24.28 -12.25
N GLU A 353 -34.54 25.59 -12.03
CA GLU A 353 -34.57 26.58 -13.10
C GLU A 353 -33.37 26.48 -14.04
N GLY A 354 -32.16 26.27 -13.49
CA GLY A 354 -30.94 26.11 -14.26
C GLY A 354 -30.96 24.86 -15.13
N GLN A 355 -31.38 23.72 -14.57
CA GLN A 355 -31.44 22.45 -15.28
C GLN A 355 -32.53 22.43 -16.36
N LYS A 356 -33.71 23.03 -16.11
CA LYS A 356 -34.82 23.06 -17.07
C LYS A 356 -34.41 23.64 -18.44
N LYS A 357 -33.57 24.68 -18.45
CA LYS A 357 -33.06 25.31 -19.68
C LYS A 357 -32.18 24.37 -20.50
N VAL A 358 -31.36 23.56 -19.85
CA VAL A 358 -30.46 22.59 -20.50
C VAL A 358 -31.23 21.35 -20.95
N ILE A 359 -32.14 20.85 -20.12
CA ILE A 359 -33.01 19.71 -20.42
C ILE A 359 -33.83 19.98 -21.68
N ALA A 360 -34.48 21.15 -21.79
CA ALA A 360 -35.28 21.52 -22.96
C ALA A 360 -34.50 21.53 -24.29
N GLN A 361 -33.18 21.74 -24.24
CA GLN A 361 -32.31 21.73 -25.42
C GLN A 361 -31.69 20.37 -25.73
N SER A 362 -31.82 19.41 -24.83
CA SER A 362 -31.15 18.12 -24.90
C SER A 362 -31.94 17.12 -25.72
N ASP A 363 -31.24 16.31 -26.51
CA ASP A 363 -31.82 15.19 -27.24
C ASP A 363 -31.90 13.95 -26.32
N VAL A 364 -30.94 13.84 -25.39
CA VAL A 364 -30.90 12.78 -24.37
C VAL A 364 -30.61 13.39 -23.00
N VAL A 365 -31.34 12.96 -21.97
CA VAL A 365 -31.04 13.27 -20.56
C VAL A 365 -30.81 11.96 -19.79
N ILE A 366 -29.76 11.91 -18.98
CA ILE A 366 -29.42 10.75 -18.15
C ILE A 366 -29.35 11.20 -16.70
N THR A 367 -30.11 10.56 -15.81
CA THR A 367 -30.09 10.85 -14.37
C THR A 367 -29.46 9.71 -13.59
N THR A 368 -28.51 10.03 -12.71
CA THR A 368 -27.72 9.07 -11.93
C THR A 368 -27.70 9.35 -10.43
N ALA A 369 -28.57 10.24 -9.96
CA ALA A 369 -28.54 10.71 -8.59
C ALA A 369 -29.15 9.67 -7.64
N GLN A 370 -28.30 9.02 -6.85
CA GLN A 370 -28.72 8.04 -5.87
C GLN A 370 -28.15 8.37 -4.49
N LEU A 371 -29.00 8.27 -3.47
CA LEU A 371 -28.62 8.46 -2.08
C LEU A 371 -28.58 7.09 -1.39
N PHE A 372 -27.51 6.82 -0.66
CA PHE A 372 -27.32 5.53 0.00
C PHE A 372 -28.33 5.35 1.14
N GLY A 373 -29.09 4.25 1.12
CA GLY A 373 -30.10 3.93 2.13
C GLY A 373 -31.34 4.84 2.14
N ARG A 374 -31.57 5.64 1.08
CA ARG A 374 -32.74 6.53 0.94
C ARG A 374 -33.35 6.43 -0.46
N PRO A 375 -34.65 6.77 -0.61
CA PRO A 375 -35.25 6.91 -1.93
C PRO A 375 -34.51 7.93 -2.79
N ALA A 376 -34.48 7.68 -4.10
CA ALA A 376 -33.90 8.60 -5.07
C ALA A 376 -34.70 9.91 -5.09
N PRO A 377 -34.03 11.08 -5.11
CA PRO A 377 -34.72 12.35 -5.21
C PRO A 377 -35.27 12.56 -6.62
N VAL A 378 -36.50 13.07 -6.73
CA VAL A 378 -37.07 13.49 -8.02
C VAL A 378 -36.45 14.84 -8.41
N ILE A 379 -35.63 14.84 -9.45
CA ILE A 379 -34.87 16.02 -9.91
C ILE A 379 -35.45 16.53 -11.23
N VAL A 380 -35.92 15.63 -12.10
CA VAL A 380 -36.51 15.99 -13.40
C VAL A 380 -38.02 15.87 -13.27
N SER A 381 -38.72 17.01 -13.16
CA SER A 381 -40.18 17.02 -13.11
C SER A 381 -40.82 16.88 -14.48
N ARG A 382 -42.11 16.52 -14.47
CA ARG A 382 -42.89 16.29 -15.69
C ARG A 382 -42.89 17.48 -16.64
N ASP A 383 -42.98 18.70 -16.11
CA ASP A 383 -42.93 19.94 -16.88
C ASP A 383 -41.57 20.18 -17.58
N MET A 384 -40.48 19.62 -17.04
CA MET A 384 -39.17 19.65 -17.71
C MET A 384 -39.11 18.65 -18.87
N VAL A 385 -39.66 17.45 -18.66
CA VAL A 385 -39.76 16.43 -19.72
C VAL A 385 -40.63 16.95 -20.86
N GLU A 386 -41.80 17.52 -20.55
CA GLU A 386 -42.72 18.09 -21.54
C GLU A 386 -42.13 19.28 -22.32
N ALA A 387 -41.11 19.95 -21.78
CA ALA A 387 -40.39 21.04 -22.45
C ALA A 387 -39.32 20.55 -23.44
N MET A 388 -38.98 19.25 -23.44
CA MET A 388 -38.04 18.68 -24.41
C MET A 388 -38.68 18.57 -25.79
N LYS A 389 -37.85 18.35 -26.82
CA LYS A 389 -38.33 18.15 -28.18
C LYS A 389 -38.96 16.76 -28.34
N PRO A 390 -40.06 16.62 -29.10
CA PRO A 390 -40.56 15.30 -29.47
C PRO A 390 -39.47 14.45 -30.14
N GLY A 391 -39.37 13.20 -29.71
CA GLY A 391 -38.30 12.27 -30.09
C GLY A 391 -37.11 12.25 -29.12
N SER A 392 -37.02 13.16 -28.15
CA SER A 392 -35.99 13.09 -27.11
C SER A 392 -36.15 11.85 -26.21
N VAL A 393 -35.07 11.50 -25.51
CA VAL A 393 -35.01 10.37 -24.59
C VAL A 393 -34.55 10.81 -23.20
N VAL A 394 -35.18 10.30 -22.16
CA VAL A 394 -34.72 10.43 -20.77
C VAL A 394 -34.46 9.02 -20.24
N VAL A 395 -33.30 8.79 -19.63
CA VAL A 395 -32.96 7.51 -19.00
C VAL A 395 -32.78 7.71 -17.51
N ASP A 396 -33.60 7.04 -16.72
CA ASP A 396 -33.60 7.13 -15.27
C ASP A 396 -32.92 5.92 -14.63
N MET A 397 -31.65 6.07 -14.25
CA MET A 397 -30.88 4.98 -13.64
C MET A 397 -31.31 4.68 -12.20
N ALA A 398 -32.03 5.59 -11.53
CA ALA A 398 -32.38 5.48 -10.12
C ALA A 398 -33.80 4.94 -9.90
N VAL A 399 -34.45 4.43 -10.95
CA VAL A 399 -35.84 3.93 -10.95
C VAL A 399 -36.10 2.83 -9.92
N GLU A 400 -35.12 1.96 -9.64
CA GLU A 400 -35.25 0.87 -8.64
C GLU A 400 -35.44 1.40 -7.21
N THR A 401 -34.97 2.62 -6.93
CA THR A 401 -35.05 3.25 -5.60
C THR A 401 -35.99 4.44 -5.58
N GLY A 402 -36.92 4.55 -6.54
CA GLY A 402 -37.94 5.61 -6.60
C GLY A 402 -37.86 6.52 -7.83
N GLY A 403 -36.73 6.56 -8.54
CA GLY A 403 -36.54 7.33 -9.77
C GLY A 403 -36.18 8.80 -9.57
N ASN A 404 -35.34 9.33 -10.46
CA ASN A 404 -35.06 10.76 -10.53
C ASN A 404 -36.05 11.52 -11.42
N VAL A 405 -36.84 10.82 -12.23
CA VAL A 405 -37.71 11.40 -13.26
C VAL A 405 -39.17 11.15 -12.92
N GLU A 406 -39.95 12.22 -12.82
CA GLU A 406 -41.39 12.13 -12.57
C GLU A 406 -42.11 11.41 -13.73
N GLY A 407 -42.82 10.32 -13.41
CA GLY A 407 -43.48 9.48 -14.41
C GLY A 407 -42.62 8.32 -14.94
N SER A 408 -41.39 8.15 -14.43
CA SER A 408 -40.58 6.95 -14.65
C SER A 408 -41.24 5.72 -13.99
N VAL A 409 -41.24 4.59 -14.70
CA VAL A 409 -41.83 3.32 -14.24
C VAL A 409 -40.79 2.21 -14.40
N LEU A 410 -40.59 1.43 -13.33
CA LEU A 410 -39.60 0.36 -13.29
C LEU A 410 -39.89 -0.70 -14.37
N ASN A 411 -38.86 -0.98 -15.18
CA ASN A 411 -38.86 -1.90 -16.31
C ASN A 411 -39.82 -1.53 -17.45
N GLU A 412 -40.19 -0.26 -17.58
CA GLU A 412 -41.01 0.23 -18.69
C GLU A 412 -40.38 1.42 -19.43
N VAL A 413 -40.82 1.62 -20.67
CA VAL A 413 -40.54 2.82 -21.46
C VAL A 413 -41.85 3.59 -21.64
N VAL A 414 -41.96 4.72 -20.97
CA VAL A 414 -43.16 5.56 -20.95
C VAL A 414 -43.00 6.70 -21.95
N ASP A 415 -44.05 7.02 -22.72
CA ASP A 415 -44.08 8.20 -23.57
C ASP A 415 -44.77 9.36 -22.85
N ILE A 416 -44.05 10.47 -22.67
CA ILE A 416 -44.56 11.71 -22.09
C ILE A 416 -44.41 12.81 -23.13
N ASN A 417 -45.52 13.22 -23.76
CA ASN A 417 -45.56 14.29 -24.77
C ASN A 417 -44.57 14.06 -25.95
N GLY A 418 -44.39 12.81 -26.38
CA GLY A 418 -43.46 12.44 -27.45
C GLY A 418 -42.01 12.27 -26.99
N VAL A 419 -41.73 12.31 -25.69
CA VAL A 419 -40.42 12.03 -25.09
C VAL A 419 -40.46 10.65 -24.44
N LYS A 420 -39.48 9.80 -24.75
CA LYS A 420 -39.40 8.45 -24.17
C LYS A 420 -38.64 8.50 -22.84
N VAL A 421 -39.32 8.14 -21.75
CA VAL A 421 -38.73 7.98 -20.41
C VAL A 421 -38.47 6.50 -20.19
N ILE A 422 -37.19 6.13 -20.09
CA ILE A 422 -36.71 4.75 -19.94
C ILE A 422 -36.38 4.52 -18.46
N GLY A 423 -37.19 3.68 -17.81
CA GLY A 423 -37.01 3.28 -16.41
C GLY A 423 -36.54 1.84 -16.28
N MET A 424 -35.47 1.43 -16.99
CA MET A 424 -34.96 0.05 -16.89
C MET A 424 -34.14 -0.14 -15.61
N GLY A 425 -34.52 -1.12 -14.78
CA GLY A 425 -33.74 -1.57 -13.64
C GLY A 425 -32.61 -2.51 -14.05
N ASN A 426 -31.79 -2.94 -13.09
CA ASN A 426 -30.76 -3.95 -13.26
C ASN A 426 -29.85 -3.80 -14.51
N LEU A 427 -29.51 -2.55 -14.86
CA LEU A 427 -28.75 -2.22 -16.08
C LEU A 427 -27.43 -3.02 -16.28
N PRO A 428 -26.64 -3.37 -15.24
CA PRO A 428 -25.46 -4.20 -15.44
C PRO A 428 -25.75 -5.58 -16.05
N SER A 429 -26.95 -6.13 -15.88
CA SER A 429 -27.33 -7.45 -16.40
C SER A 429 -27.51 -7.46 -17.92
N GLU A 430 -27.70 -6.31 -18.57
CA GLU A 430 -27.67 -6.20 -20.04
C GLU A 430 -26.27 -6.52 -20.63
N VAL A 431 -25.22 -6.41 -19.80
CA VAL A 431 -23.84 -6.82 -20.13
C VAL A 431 -23.37 -7.91 -19.17
N ALA A 432 -24.24 -8.89 -18.92
CA ALA A 432 -24.11 -9.94 -17.90
C ALA A 432 -22.74 -10.62 -17.87
N ARG A 433 -22.12 -10.90 -19.03
CA ARG A 433 -20.81 -11.54 -19.10
C ARG A 433 -19.74 -10.73 -18.36
N ASN A 434 -19.52 -9.48 -18.76
CA ASN A 434 -18.51 -8.63 -18.14
C ASN A 434 -18.91 -8.17 -16.74
N ALA A 435 -20.21 -8.00 -16.49
CA ALA A 435 -20.71 -7.71 -15.15
C ALA A 435 -20.41 -8.84 -14.16
N SER A 436 -20.57 -10.10 -14.59
CA SER A 436 -20.21 -11.28 -13.82
C SER A 436 -18.69 -11.39 -13.62
N GLU A 437 -17.89 -11.12 -14.65
CA GLU A 437 -16.42 -11.12 -14.54
C GLU A 437 -15.93 -10.09 -13.52
N MET A 438 -16.45 -8.85 -13.58
CA MET A 438 -16.06 -7.79 -12.66
C MET A 438 -16.52 -8.08 -11.23
N TYR A 439 -17.77 -8.51 -11.05
CA TYR A 439 -18.30 -8.87 -9.74
C TYR A 439 -17.55 -10.06 -9.12
N SER A 440 -17.30 -11.10 -9.91
CA SER A 440 -16.49 -12.25 -9.53
C SER A 440 -15.05 -11.86 -9.18
N ASN A 441 -14.48 -10.82 -9.83
CA ASN A 441 -13.17 -10.27 -9.44
C ASN A 441 -13.26 -9.54 -8.09
N ASN A 442 -14.32 -8.77 -7.85
CA ASN A 442 -14.53 -8.11 -6.57
C ASN A 442 -14.64 -9.13 -5.43
N LEU A 443 -15.44 -10.20 -5.62
CA LEU A 443 -15.55 -11.31 -4.67
C LEU A 443 -14.20 -12.02 -4.47
N PHE A 444 -13.48 -12.35 -5.54
CA PHE A 444 -12.15 -12.97 -5.43
C PHE A 444 -11.18 -12.08 -4.64
N ASN A 445 -11.19 -10.77 -4.87
CA ASN A 445 -10.33 -9.82 -4.14
C ASN A 445 -10.74 -9.68 -2.68
N LEU A 446 -12.04 -9.72 -2.37
CA LEU A 446 -12.55 -9.76 -0.99
C LEU A 446 -12.06 -11.02 -0.29
N ILE A 447 -12.30 -12.19 -0.89
CA ILE A 447 -11.87 -13.48 -0.35
C ILE A 447 -10.35 -13.49 -0.17
N GLY A 448 -9.58 -13.12 -1.20
CA GLY A 448 -8.13 -13.13 -1.14
C GLY A 448 -7.52 -12.19 -0.09
N ASP A 449 -8.19 -11.08 0.26
CA ASP A 449 -7.71 -10.16 1.30
C ASP A 449 -7.96 -10.69 2.72
N PHE A 450 -9.01 -11.50 2.90
CA PHE A 450 -9.42 -12.06 4.19
C PHE A 450 -9.18 -13.56 4.33
N TRP A 451 -8.62 -14.21 3.31
CA TRP A 451 -8.35 -15.64 3.34
C TRP A 451 -7.09 -15.94 4.12
N ASP A 452 -7.25 -16.71 5.20
CA ASP A 452 -6.12 -17.26 5.92
C ASP A 452 -5.75 -18.62 5.28
N GLU A 453 -4.62 -18.65 4.58
CA GLU A 453 -4.16 -19.84 3.86
C GLU A 453 -3.86 -21.04 4.77
N GLU A 454 -3.45 -20.78 6.02
CA GLU A 454 -3.19 -21.79 7.04
C GLU A 454 -4.51 -22.24 7.68
N ALA A 455 -5.38 -21.27 8.00
CA ALA A 455 -6.65 -21.54 8.63
C ALA A 455 -7.73 -22.06 7.66
N LYS A 456 -7.52 -21.97 6.35
CA LYS A 456 -8.50 -22.33 5.31
C LYS A 456 -9.89 -21.79 5.65
N SER A 457 -9.93 -20.56 6.14
CA SER A 457 -11.14 -19.88 6.59
C SER A 457 -11.00 -18.38 6.38
N LEU A 458 -12.13 -17.69 6.20
CA LEU A 458 -12.14 -16.24 6.16
C LEU A 458 -11.88 -15.65 7.55
N ASN A 459 -10.81 -14.86 7.67
CA ASN A 459 -10.51 -14.07 8.84
C ASN A 459 -11.37 -12.80 8.87
N LEU A 460 -12.56 -12.92 9.46
CA LEU A 460 -13.47 -11.81 9.70
C LEU A 460 -13.16 -11.16 11.07
N ASN A 461 -12.00 -10.53 11.21
CA ASN A 461 -11.63 -9.81 12.42
C ASN A 461 -12.53 -8.57 12.59
N PRO A 462 -13.34 -8.42 13.67
CA PRO A 462 -14.17 -7.25 13.90
C PRO A 462 -13.41 -5.92 14.04
N GLU A 463 -12.10 -5.96 14.29
CA GLU A 463 -11.25 -4.78 14.38
C GLU A 463 -10.77 -4.27 13.00
N ASP A 464 -10.97 -5.04 11.93
CA ASP A 464 -10.66 -4.61 10.56
C ASP A 464 -11.77 -3.67 10.06
N ASP A 465 -11.36 -2.53 9.50
CA ASP A 465 -12.26 -1.45 9.07
C ASP A 465 -13.23 -1.85 7.97
N ILE A 466 -12.81 -2.74 7.06
CA ILE A 466 -13.64 -3.27 5.98
C ILE A 466 -14.63 -4.28 6.56
N VAL A 467 -14.16 -5.22 7.39
CA VAL A 467 -15.00 -6.25 8.03
C VAL A 467 -16.07 -5.61 8.92
N GLN A 468 -15.69 -4.64 9.74
CA GLN A 468 -16.62 -3.91 10.61
C GLN A 468 -17.72 -3.22 9.79
N ALA A 469 -17.37 -2.68 8.62
CA ALA A 469 -18.31 -1.99 7.75
C ALA A 469 -19.23 -2.94 6.97
N CYS A 470 -18.71 -4.05 6.43
CA CYS A 470 -19.46 -4.91 5.51
C CYS A 470 -20.13 -6.13 6.15
N VAL A 471 -19.70 -6.58 7.34
CA VAL A 471 -20.38 -7.67 8.07
C VAL A 471 -21.60 -7.12 8.78
N ILE A 472 -22.78 -7.62 8.43
CA ILE A 472 -24.07 -7.15 8.97
C ILE A 472 -24.54 -8.03 10.12
N THR A 473 -24.53 -9.35 9.93
CA THR A 473 -24.93 -10.33 10.95
C THR A 473 -23.76 -11.23 11.32
N ARG A 474 -23.68 -11.60 12.60
CA ARG A 474 -22.70 -12.56 13.12
C ARG A 474 -23.15 -13.09 14.48
N ASP A 475 -22.87 -14.37 14.76
CA ASP A 475 -23.08 -15.01 16.06
C ASP A 475 -24.50 -14.84 16.63
N GLY A 476 -25.52 -14.86 15.76
CA GLY A 476 -26.92 -14.73 16.17
C GLY A 476 -27.45 -13.30 16.25
N ALA A 477 -26.63 -12.29 15.96
CA ALA A 477 -26.95 -10.88 16.16
C ALA A 477 -26.59 -10.01 14.96
N VAL A 478 -27.20 -8.82 14.88
CA VAL A 478 -26.77 -7.75 13.99
C VAL A 478 -25.58 -7.04 14.64
N VAL A 479 -24.42 -7.05 13.99
CA VAL A 479 -23.14 -6.59 14.55
C VAL A 479 -22.66 -5.25 14.00
N ASN A 480 -23.29 -4.77 12.92
CA ASN A 480 -23.02 -3.45 12.36
C ASN A 480 -23.67 -2.37 13.23
N VAL A 481 -22.96 -1.92 14.26
CA VAL A 481 -23.37 -0.82 15.15
C VAL A 481 -22.56 0.42 14.78
N PRO A 482 -23.16 1.60 14.59
CA PRO A 482 -22.43 2.79 14.16
C PRO A 482 -21.29 3.16 15.12
N ALA A 483 -20.16 3.60 14.55
CA ALA A 483 -18.91 3.88 15.26
C ALA A 483 -19.03 4.90 16.42
N THR A 484 -20.12 5.66 16.45
CA THR A 484 -20.48 6.61 17.51
C THR A 484 -20.74 5.95 18.87
N LEU A 485 -20.93 4.62 18.94
CA LEU A 485 -21.27 3.90 20.16
C LEU A 485 -20.13 3.05 20.76
N HIS A 486 -19.03 2.78 20.05
CA HIS A 486 -17.95 1.90 20.53
C HIS A 486 -17.17 2.49 21.71
N THR A 487 -16.85 3.78 21.66
CA THR A 487 -16.09 4.47 22.73
C THR A 487 -16.91 4.58 24.02
N PRO A 488 -18.22 4.93 23.99
CA PRO A 488 -19.09 4.86 25.17
C PRO A 488 -19.26 3.45 25.74
N LEU A 489 -19.36 2.40 24.91
CA LEU A 489 -19.59 1.02 25.36
C LEU A 489 -18.34 0.36 25.98
N MET A 490 -17.14 0.58 25.45
CA MET A 490 -15.89 0.09 26.06
C MET A 490 -15.52 0.86 27.33
N SER A 491 -15.73 2.17 27.34
CA SER A 491 -15.59 3.00 28.55
C SER A 491 -16.60 2.60 29.62
N GLY A 492 -17.86 2.34 29.22
CA GLY A 492 -18.92 1.86 30.10
C GLY A 492 -18.62 0.48 30.71
N ALA A 493 -18.15 -0.49 29.91
CA ALA A 493 -17.83 -1.83 30.41
C ALA A 493 -16.66 -1.84 31.40
N ASN A 494 -15.62 -1.04 31.16
CA ASN A 494 -14.49 -0.91 32.08
C ASN A 494 -14.84 -0.15 33.36
N ALA A 495 -15.73 0.86 33.30
CA ALA A 495 -16.25 1.52 34.50
C ALA A 495 -17.18 0.59 35.32
N ILE A 496 -17.93 -0.31 34.66
CA ILE A 496 -18.81 -1.28 35.31
C ILE A 496 -18.03 -2.42 35.99
N SER A 497 -16.87 -2.83 35.48
CA SER A 497 -16.03 -3.88 36.12
C SER A 497 -15.51 -3.47 37.52
N GLY A 498 -15.45 -2.17 37.79
CA GLY A 498 -15.16 -1.59 39.10
C GLY A 498 -16.19 -1.91 40.20
N ILE A 499 -17.34 -2.52 39.85
CA ILE A 499 -18.36 -2.96 40.83
C ILE A 499 -17.85 -4.03 41.80
N THR A 500 -16.74 -4.71 41.47
CA THR A 500 -16.03 -5.65 42.35
C THR A 500 -15.56 -5.02 43.67
N ILE A 501 -15.36 -3.69 43.71
CA ILE A 501 -15.01 -2.95 44.93
C ILE A 501 -16.13 -3.00 45.99
N VAL A 502 -17.39 -3.11 45.57
CA VAL A 502 -18.55 -3.20 46.47
C VAL A 502 -18.53 -4.54 47.21
N GLY A 503 -18.26 -5.64 46.51
CA GLY A 503 -18.11 -6.97 47.11
C GLY A 503 -16.91 -7.07 48.06
N ALA A 504 -15.81 -6.41 47.72
CA ALA A 504 -14.61 -6.36 48.56
C ALA A 504 -14.82 -5.55 49.85
N LEU A 505 -15.53 -4.41 49.78
CA LEU A 505 -15.88 -3.59 50.95
C LEU A 505 -16.85 -4.30 51.92
N ILE A 506 -17.84 -5.02 51.38
CA ILE A 506 -18.79 -5.81 52.20
C ILE A 506 -18.08 -6.98 52.89
N SER A 507 -17.13 -7.62 52.20
CA SER A 507 -16.33 -8.72 52.77
C SER A 507 -15.35 -8.23 53.85
N ALA A 508 -14.81 -7.01 53.69
CA ALA A 508 -13.92 -6.38 54.68
C ALA A 508 -14.67 -5.91 55.94
N GLY A 509 -15.95 -5.54 55.82
CA GLY A 509 -16.76 -4.98 56.92
C GLY A 509 -17.55 -5.99 57.76
N ASN A 510 -17.57 -7.27 57.39
CA ASN A 510 -18.28 -8.29 58.16
C ASN A 510 -17.37 -8.91 59.25
N ASP A 511 -17.93 -9.13 60.43
CA ASP A 511 -17.25 -9.62 61.65
C ASP A 511 -16.93 -11.13 61.61
N LEU A 512 -16.47 -11.63 60.45
CA LEU A 512 -16.17 -13.04 60.18
C LEU A 512 -14.74 -13.46 60.58
N GLY A 513 -14.02 -12.58 61.29
CA GLY A 513 -12.69 -12.84 61.84
C GLY A 513 -11.56 -12.14 61.09
N MET A 514 -10.42 -11.98 61.77
CA MET A 514 -9.30 -11.13 61.34
C MET A 514 -8.75 -11.47 59.94
N MET A 515 -8.75 -12.74 59.53
CA MET A 515 -8.31 -13.14 58.19
C MET A 515 -9.26 -12.70 57.08
N SER A 516 -10.58 -12.65 57.32
CA SER A 516 -11.57 -12.17 56.35
C SER A 516 -11.44 -10.66 56.15
N THR A 517 -11.24 -9.90 57.23
CA THR A 517 -11.00 -8.46 57.16
C THR A 517 -9.71 -8.13 56.41
N VAL A 518 -8.63 -8.88 56.65
CA VAL A 518 -7.35 -8.71 55.94
C VAL A 518 -7.48 -9.05 54.46
N LEU A 519 -8.11 -10.17 54.10
CA LEU A 519 -8.33 -10.56 52.70
C LEU A 519 -9.27 -9.59 51.98
N GLY A 520 -10.32 -9.10 52.65
CA GLY A 520 -11.22 -8.07 52.14
C GLY A 520 -10.50 -6.74 51.91
N ALA A 521 -9.66 -6.29 52.84
CA ALA A 521 -8.86 -5.07 52.68
C ALA A 521 -7.81 -5.19 51.56
N VAL A 522 -7.20 -6.37 51.38
CA VAL A 522 -6.30 -6.66 50.26
C VAL A 522 -7.07 -6.64 48.93
N ALA A 523 -8.27 -7.24 48.88
CA ALA A 523 -9.12 -7.20 47.70
C ALA A 523 -9.58 -5.77 47.34
N VAL A 524 -9.85 -4.91 48.34
CA VAL A 524 -10.13 -3.48 48.14
C VAL A 524 -8.92 -2.76 47.55
N ALA A 525 -7.70 -3.08 47.99
CA ALA A 525 -6.47 -2.50 47.42
C ALA A 525 -6.26 -2.93 45.96
N PHE A 526 -6.49 -4.19 45.60
CA PHE A 526 -6.41 -4.65 44.21
C PHE A 526 -7.53 -4.10 43.32
N ALA A 527 -8.76 -3.98 43.84
CA ALA A 527 -9.85 -3.33 43.12
C ALA A 527 -9.59 -1.82 42.89
N ALA A 528 -8.84 -1.18 43.79
CA ALA A 528 -8.36 0.20 43.62
C ALA A 528 -7.22 0.34 42.59
N ILE A 529 -6.47 -0.74 42.29
CA ILE A 529 -5.42 -0.73 41.23
C ILE A 529 -6.02 -0.58 39.84
N ASN A 530 -7.23 -1.12 39.59
CA ASN A 530 -7.98 -0.85 38.35
C ASN A 530 -8.38 0.64 38.19
N VAL A 531 -8.19 1.44 39.24
CA VAL A 531 -8.47 2.88 39.24
C VAL A 531 -7.18 3.70 39.11
N VAL A 532 -6.01 3.26 39.61
CA VAL A 532 -4.71 3.98 39.47
C VAL A 532 -3.47 3.06 39.73
N GLY A 533 -2.54 2.88 38.77
CA GLY A 533 -1.16 2.38 39.05
C GLY A 533 -0.33 1.85 37.84
N VAL A 534 0.87 2.41 37.61
CA VAL A 534 1.82 2.06 36.52
C VAL A 534 2.74 0.88 36.92
N SER A 535 2.70 -0.25 36.19
CA SER A 535 3.60 -1.42 36.37
C SER A 535 4.62 -1.57 35.21
N ILE A 536 5.62 -2.45 35.36
CA ILE A 536 6.59 -2.80 34.28
C ILE A 536 5.88 -3.34 33.04
N GLU A 537 4.73 -4.00 33.20
CA GLU A 537 3.89 -4.43 32.07
C GLU A 537 3.32 -3.23 31.31
N LEU A 538 2.98 -2.14 32.01
CA LEU A 538 2.52 -0.91 31.36
C LEU A 538 3.63 -0.26 30.52
N ILE A 539 4.89 -0.30 30.94
CA ILE A 539 6.02 0.20 30.13
C ILE A 539 6.11 -0.58 28.81
N ASN A 540 5.98 -1.90 28.86
CA ASN A 540 5.97 -2.75 27.66
C ASN A 540 4.77 -2.48 26.76
N VAL A 541 3.58 -2.27 27.32
CA VAL A 541 2.38 -1.87 26.55
C VAL A 541 2.59 -0.50 25.88
N VAL A 542 3.17 0.46 26.60
CA VAL A 542 3.48 1.79 26.04
C VAL A 542 4.53 1.70 24.94
N TYR A 543 5.51 0.80 25.04
CA TYR A 543 6.44 0.50 23.95
C TYR A 543 5.76 -0.12 22.72
N ILE A 544 4.75 -0.98 22.90
CA ILE A 544 3.95 -1.49 21.77
C ILE A 544 3.21 -0.34 21.08
N VAL A 545 2.63 0.58 21.85
CA VAL A 545 1.97 1.79 21.29
C VAL A 545 2.98 2.64 20.53
N ALA A 546 4.16 2.91 21.09
CA ALA A 546 5.22 3.66 20.42
C ALA A 546 5.69 2.97 19.13
N ALA A 547 5.86 1.64 19.14
CA ALA A 547 6.20 0.85 17.97
C ALA A 547 5.13 0.94 16.87
N ALA A 548 3.84 0.84 17.23
CA ALA A 548 2.74 1.02 16.29
C ALA A 548 2.78 2.42 15.64
N LEU A 549 3.02 3.46 16.44
CA LEU A 549 3.17 4.83 15.94
C LEU A 549 4.35 4.98 14.97
N PHE A 550 5.48 4.30 15.20
CA PHE A 550 6.59 4.26 14.24
C PHE A 550 6.20 3.56 12.92
N VAL A 551 5.49 2.43 12.98
CA VAL A 551 5.01 1.73 11.77
C VAL A 551 4.06 2.62 10.96
N PHE A 552 3.04 3.17 11.61
CA PHE A 552 2.07 4.05 10.95
C PHE A 552 2.70 5.37 10.47
N GLY A 553 3.68 5.88 11.22
CA GLY A 553 4.47 7.04 10.86
C GLY A 553 5.26 6.80 9.56
N LEU A 554 6.04 5.71 9.50
CA LEU A 554 6.80 5.33 8.32
C LEU A 554 5.92 5.01 7.11
N LYS A 555 4.77 4.35 7.30
CA LYS A 555 3.81 4.11 6.22
C LYS A 555 3.28 5.43 5.63
N GLN A 556 3.01 6.43 6.46
CA GLN A 556 2.52 7.74 6.02
C GLN A 556 3.61 8.63 5.40
N LEU A 557 4.89 8.34 5.67
CA LEU A 557 6.00 9.00 4.97
C LEU A 557 6.11 8.56 3.49
N GLY A 558 5.40 7.51 3.08
CA GLY A 558 5.37 7.04 1.68
C GLY A 558 4.55 7.91 0.71
N SER A 559 3.82 8.91 1.20
CA SER A 559 3.06 9.85 0.35
C SER A 559 3.25 11.30 0.82
N PRO A 560 3.46 12.28 -0.08
CA PRO A 560 3.58 13.69 0.27
C PRO A 560 2.40 14.21 1.10
N ALA A 561 1.17 13.79 0.78
CA ALA A 561 -0.05 14.24 1.45
C ALA A 561 -0.10 13.84 2.93
N THR A 562 0.49 12.69 3.29
CA THR A 562 0.50 12.19 4.66
C THR A 562 1.85 12.37 5.37
N ALA A 563 2.88 12.83 4.67
CA ALA A 563 4.25 12.88 5.19
C ALA A 563 4.38 13.70 6.49
N VAL A 564 3.70 14.85 6.58
CA VAL A 564 3.73 15.70 7.79
C VAL A 564 3.11 14.97 8.99
N ARG A 565 1.96 14.29 8.78
CA ARG A 565 1.32 13.47 9.82
C ARG A 565 2.18 12.27 10.19
N GLY A 566 2.81 11.63 9.21
CA GLY A 566 3.75 10.53 9.42
C GLY A 566 4.92 10.94 10.30
N ASN A 567 5.54 12.09 10.01
CA ASN A 567 6.63 12.64 10.83
C ASN A 567 6.17 12.99 12.25
N LEU A 568 4.98 13.58 12.40
CA LEU A 568 4.42 13.88 13.71
C LEU A 568 4.16 12.61 14.53
N LEU A 569 3.58 11.57 13.93
CA LEU A 569 3.32 10.29 14.59
C LEU A 569 4.61 9.61 15.03
N SER A 570 5.65 9.59 14.18
CA SER A 570 6.97 9.08 14.56
C SER A 570 7.59 9.89 15.70
N SER A 571 7.45 11.22 15.68
CA SER A 571 7.96 12.10 16.74
C SER A 571 7.24 11.88 18.07
N VAL A 572 5.91 11.71 18.05
CA VAL A 572 5.10 11.37 19.22
C VAL A 572 5.44 9.98 19.74
N GLY A 573 5.61 9.00 18.85
CA GLY A 573 6.09 7.65 19.22
C GLY A 573 7.44 7.68 19.92
N MET A 574 8.39 8.48 19.43
CA MET A 574 9.69 8.70 20.07
C MET A 574 9.56 9.36 21.44
N LEU A 575 8.73 10.41 21.57
CA LEU A 575 8.49 11.07 22.86
C LEU A 575 7.90 10.08 23.89
N ILE A 576 6.90 9.30 23.48
CA ILE A 576 6.26 8.28 24.33
C ILE A 576 7.29 7.24 24.78
N ALA A 577 8.13 6.73 23.87
CA ALA A 577 9.17 5.77 24.20
C ALA A 577 10.19 6.32 25.21
N VAL A 578 10.65 7.57 25.01
CA VAL A 578 11.57 8.24 25.94
C VAL A 578 10.92 8.43 27.31
N VAL A 579 9.70 8.96 27.36
CA VAL A 579 8.98 9.18 28.62
C VAL A 579 8.72 7.87 29.35
N ALA A 580 8.30 6.82 28.67
CA ALA A 580 8.11 5.49 29.26
C ALA A 580 9.42 4.92 29.84
N THR A 581 10.55 5.15 29.17
CA THR A 581 11.88 4.73 29.66
C THR A 581 12.25 5.43 30.97
N LEU A 582 11.84 6.68 31.18
CA LEU A 582 12.11 7.43 32.42
C LEU A 582 11.39 6.87 33.66
N PHE A 583 10.38 6.01 33.48
CA PHE A 583 9.68 5.34 34.57
C PHE A 583 10.27 3.98 34.94
N ASN A 584 11.37 3.56 34.29
CA ASN A 584 12.07 2.33 34.65
C ASN A 584 12.82 2.51 35.99
N ALA A 585 12.81 1.47 36.84
CA ALA A 585 13.35 1.50 38.20
C ALA A 585 14.89 1.60 38.29
N GLU A 586 15.61 1.32 37.19
CA GLU A 586 17.07 1.33 37.12
C GLU A 586 17.60 2.34 36.10
N ILE A 587 17.36 3.63 36.33
CA ILE A 587 17.84 4.71 35.45
C ILE A 587 18.96 5.55 36.08
N LEU A 588 19.78 6.14 35.21
CA LEU A 588 20.74 7.18 35.58
C LEU A 588 20.03 8.33 36.32
N SER A 589 20.76 9.04 37.17
CA SER A 589 20.25 10.25 37.82
C SER A 589 19.67 11.21 36.77
N PHE A 590 18.45 11.70 37.02
CA PHE A 590 17.75 12.65 36.15
C PHE A 590 18.60 13.86 35.75
N SER A 591 19.53 14.30 36.60
CA SER A 591 20.48 15.38 36.30
C SER A 591 21.41 15.08 35.12
N TRP A 592 21.95 13.85 35.01
CA TRP A 592 22.78 13.44 33.88
C TRP A 592 21.94 13.27 32.61
N ILE A 593 20.73 12.71 32.73
CA ILE A 593 19.81 12.52 31.61
C ILE A 593 19.39 13.88 31.02
N ILE A 594 18.93 14.81 31.85
CA ILE A 594 18.52 16.16 31.41
C ILE A 594 19.71 16.89 30.78
N GLY A 595 20.89 16.83 31.41
CA GLY A 595 22.10 17.46 30.86
C GLY A 595 22.45 16.94 29.46
N ALA A 596 22.44 15.62 29.27
CA ALA A 596 22.73 15.00 27.97
C ALA A 596 21.67 15.33 26.91
N ILE A 597 20.38 15.29 27.27
CA ILE A 597 19.28 15.65 26.35
C ILE A 597 19.41 17.12 25.94
N VAL A 598 19.63 18.04 26.87
CA VAL A 598 19.75 19.47 26.55
C VAL A 598 20.93 19.73 25.60
N VAL A 599 22.11 19.17 25.90
CA VAL A 599 23.29 19.35 25.03
C VAL A 599 23.04 18.73 23.65
N GLY A 600 22.54 17.49 23.59
CA GLY A 600 22.24 16.81 22.33
C GLY A 600 21.19 17.54 21.49
N SER A 601 20.09 17.97 22.11
CA SER A 601 19.02 18.73 21.44
C SER A 601 19.50 20.08 20.93
N ILE A 602 20.36 20.81 21.68
CA ILE A 602 20.92 22.08 21.20
C ILE A 602 21.80 21.84 19.96
N VAL A 603 22.72 20.87 20.01
CA VAL A 603 23.60 20.55 18.89
C VAL A 603 22.79 20.12 17.67
N GLY A 604 21.82 19.21 17.86
CA GLY A 604 20.94 18.75 16.78
C GLY A 604 20.08 19.86 16.18
N TYR A 605 19.47 20.71 17.02
CA TYR A 605 18.65 21.84 16.56
C TYR A 605 19.45 22.87 15.78
N VAL A 606 20.63 23.25 16.29
CA VAL A 606 21.51 24.22 15.61
C VAL A 606 22.00 23.66 14.27
N ALA A 607 22.36 22.37 14.22
CA ALA A 607 22.77 21.72 12.97
C ALA A 607 21.61 21.65 11.95
N ALA A 608 20.39 21.34 12.39
CA ALA A 608 19.24 21.22 11.50
C ALA A 608 18.77 22.56 10.92
N VAL A 609 18.82 23.65 11.68
CA VAL A 609 18.32 24.97 11.21
C VAL A 609 19.34 25.73 10.35
N LYS A 610 20.64 25.44 10.49
CA LYS A 610 21.70 26.16 9.77
C LYS A 610 22.14 25.52 8.46
N ILE A 611 21.76 24.27 8.19
CA ILE A 611 22.19 23.56 6.98
C ILE A 611 21.34 24.03 5.78
N GLU A 612 21.99 24.22 4.64
CA GLU A 612 21.29 24.50 3.38
C GLU A 612 20.67 23.21 2.82
N MET A 613 19.53 23.30 2.12
CA MET A 613 18.82 22.14 1.56
C MET A 613 19.67 21.38 0.52
N THR A 614 20.60 22.07 -0.14
CA THR A 614 21.59 21.49 -1.05
C THR A 614 22.61 20.59 -0.36
N SER A 615 22.86 20.80 0.94
CA SER A 615 23.80 20.04 1.78
C SER A 615 23.10 19.00 2.70
N MET A 616 21.86 18.64 2.39
CA MET A 616 21.11 17.62 3.11
C MET A 616 21.80 16.23 3.10
N PRO A 617 22.42 15.75 1.99
CA PRO A 617 23.11 14.45 1.99
C PRO A 617 24.23 14.34 3.03
N GLU A 618 25.02 15.41 3.21
CA GLU A 618 26.11 15.51 4.16
C GLU A 618 25.61 15.39 5.60
N MET A 619 24.48 16.04 5.90
CA MET A 619 23.87 16.04 7.22
C MET A 619 23.30 14.66 7.57
N VAL A 620 22.62 14.01 6.62
CA VAL A 620 22.10 12.63 6.80
C VAL A 620 23.24 11.64 7.06
N ALA A 621 24.37 11.76 6.33
CA ALA A 621 25.54 10.94 6.59
C ALA A 621 26.02 11.09 8.05
N LEU A 622 26.18 12.33 8.54
CA LEU A 622 26.62 12.56 9.93
C LEU A 622 25.63 12.04 10.98
N PHE A 623 24.32 12.17 10.75
CA PHE A 623 23.31 11.65 11.68
C PHE A 623 23.31 10.11 11.74
N ASN A 624 23.49 9.42 10.62
CA ASN A 624 23.67 7.96 10.62
C ASN A 624 24.91 7.56 11.42
N GLY A 625 26.00 8.31 11.26
CA GLY A 625 27.22 8.12 12.04
C GLY A 625 26.97 8.29 13.55
N SER A 626 26.18 9.28 13.94
CA SER A 626 25.82 9.52 15.34
C SER A 626 24.97 8.38 15.95
N GLY A 627 24.03 7.81 15.18
CA GLY A 627 23.27 6.62 15.59
C GLY A 627 24.14 5.37 15.71
N GLY A 628 25.12 5.22 14.80
CA GLY A 628 26.10 4.13 14.84
C GLY A 628 26.98 4.17 16.09
N ILE A 629 27.57 5.33 16.42
CA ILE A 629 28.40 5.46 17.64
C ILE A 629 27.56 5.32 18.92
N ALA A 630 26.32 5.81 18.95
CA ALA A 630 25.42 5.60 20.08
C ALA A 630 25.15 4.10 20.31
N SER A 631 24.86 3.34 19.24
CA SER A 631 24.65 1.89 19.34
C SER A 631 25.89 1.15 19.83
N LEU A 632 27.08 1.52 19.32
CA LEU A 632 28.36 0.98 19.81
C LEU A 632 28.52 1.22 21.31
N LEU A 633 28.26 2.45 21.78
CA LEU A 633 28.40 2.81 23.19
C LEU A 633 27.39 2.08 24.07
N VAL A 634 26.15 1.88 23.61
CA VAL A 634 25.14 1.08 24.32
C VAL A 634 25.56 -0.40 24.39
N GLY A 635 26.02 -0.98 23.28
CA GLY A 635 26.53 -2.35 23.27
C GLY A 635 27.74 -2.53 24.20
N TRP A 636 28.67 -1.58 24.20
CA TRP A 636 29.80 -1.59 25.14
C TRP A 636 29.31 -1.46 26.59
N ALA A 637 28.40 -0.55 26.89
CA ALA A 637 27.86 -0.39 28.25
C ALA A 637 27.15 -1.66 28.76
N ALA A 638 26.45 -2.40 27.89
CA ALA A 638 25.77 -3.65 28.24
C ALA A 638 26.72 -4.75 28.75
N LEU A 639 28.02 -4.66 28.43
CA LEU A 639 29.03 -5.62 28.90
C LEU A 639 29.21 -5.61 30.43
N TYR A 640 28.87 -4.50 31.09
CA TYR A 640 29.02 -4.33 32.53
C TYR A 640 27.85 -4.92 33.34
N ASN A 641 26.84 -5.50 32.68
CA ASN A 641 25.76 -6.22 33.36
C ASN A 641 26.25 -7.57 33.91
N LEU A 642 25.76 -7.96 35.09
CA LEU A 642 26.28 -9.10 35.86
C LEU A 642 25.84 -10.48 35.32
N ASP A 643 24.79 -10.56 34.47
CA ASP A 643 24.16 -11.81 34.02
C ASP A 643 24.09 -11.97 32.50
N ASN A 644 25.18 -11.68 31.79
CA ASN A 644 25.21 -11.76 30.34
C ASN A 644 25.32 -13.21 29.83
N THR A 645 24.43 -13.60 28.92
CA THR A 645 24.47 -14.90 28.24
C THR A 645 25.42 -14.87 27.03
N THR A 646 25.81 -16.04 26.51
CA THR A 646 26.55 -16.12 25.24
C THR A 646 25.83 -15.41 24.10
N PHE A 647 24.50 -15.48 24.05
CA PHE A 647 23.70 -14.74 23.09
C PHE A 647 23.86 -13.23 23.27
N THR A 648 23.78 -12.75 24.51
CA THR A 648 23.97 -11.33 24.84
C THR A 648 25.37 -10.84 24.41
N TYR A 649 26.43 -11.59 24.71
CA TYR A 649 27.78 -11.25 24.27
C TYR A 649 27.93 -11.18 22.75
N VAL A 650 27.31 -12.10 22.00
CA VAL A 650 27.29 -12.05 20.54
C VAL A 650 26.57 -10.79 20.05
N THR A 651 25.41 -10.44 20.63
CA THR A 651 24.68 -9.22 20.25
C THR A 651 25.42 -7.93 20.58
N ILE A 652 26.18 -7.91 21.69
CA ILE A 652 27.09 -6.82 22.05
C ILE A 652 28.16 -6.65 20.97
N VAL A 653 28.83 -7.74 20.58
CA VAL A 653 29.87 -7.71 19.54
C VAL A 653 29.30 -7.21 18.22
N VAL A 654 28.13 -7.71 17.80
CA VAL A 654 27.46 -7.26 16.57
C VAL A 654 27.15 -5.77 16.62
N SER A 655 26.62 -5.27 17.74
CA SER A 655 26.32 -3.85 17.91
C SER A 655 27.58 -2.97 17.84
N VAL A 656 28.66 -3.37 18.51
CA VAL A 656 29.96 -2.66 18.49
C VAL A 656 30.58 -2.65 17.10
N VAL A 657 30.58 -3.80 16.41
CA VAL A 657 31.15 -3.92 15.06
C VAL A 657 30.39 -3.06 14.05
N ILE A 658 29.05 -3.23 13.98
CA ILE A 658 28.23 -2.50 13.00
C ILE A 658 28.20 -1.00 13.35
N GLY A 659 28.10 -0.65 14.63
CA GLY A 659 28.10 0.75 15.09
C GLY A 659 29.40 1.47 14.76
N GLY A 660 30.55 0.84 15.02
CA GLY A 660 31.88 1.41 14.73
C GLY A 660 32.14 1.59 13.24
N LEU A 661 31.78 0.58 12.43
CA LEU A 661 31.83 0.65 10.96
C LEU A 661 30.96 1.80 10.45
N THR A 662 29.73 1.90 10.96
CA THR A 662 28.76 2.93 10.55
C THR A 662 29.26 4.32 10.87
N PHE A 663 29.83 4.52 12.06
CA PHE A 663 30.36 5.80 12.50
C PHE A 663 31.48 6.30 11.57
N THR A 664 32.54 5.53 11.38
CA THR A 664 33.68 5.98 10.56
C THR A 664 33.39 5.98 9.06
N GLY A 665 32.57 5.04 8.58
CA GLY A 665 32.10 5.03 7.20
C GLY A 665 31.28 6.28 6.86
N SER A 666 30.42 6.71 7.80
CA SER A 666 29.60 7.91 7.65
C SER A 666 30.41 9.20 7.65
N ILE A 667 31.46 9.29 8.48
CA ILE A 667 32.40 10.42 8.47
C ILE A 667 33.11 10.52 7.12
N LEU A 668 33.51 9.38 6.54
CA LEU A 668 34.18 9.36 5.25
C LEU A 668 33.23 9.73 4.10
N ALA A 669 31.97 9.26 4.15
CA ALA A 669 30.94 9.63 3.20
C ALA A 669 30.65 11.14 3.25
N TRP A 670 30.52 11.70 4.46
CA TRP A 670 30.40 13.14 4.68
C TRP A 670 31.58 13.90 4.05
N GLY A 671 32.83 13.48 4.32
CA GLY A 671 34.02 14.14 3.79
C GLY A 671 34.11 14.15 2.26
N LYS A 672 33.59 13.11 1.59
CA LYS A 672 33.55 13.03 0.11
C LYS A 672 32.43 13.87 -0.51
N LEU A 673 31.31 14.01 0.17
CA LEU A 673 30.15 14.78 -0.28
C LEU A 673 30.35 16.29 -0.07
N SER A 674 30.93 16.66 1.08
CA SER A 674 31.33 18.04 1.40
C SER A 674 32.56 18.52 0.63
N GLU A 675 33.14 17.67 -0.22
CA GLU A 675 34.33 17.96 -1.04
C GLU A 675 35.58 18.33 -0.23
N VAL A 676 35.57 18.14 1.09
CA VAL A 676 36.76 18.23 1.96
C VAL A 676 37.77 17.13 1.60
N MET A 677 37.28 16.01 1.06
CA MET A 677 38.05 14.92 0.48
C MET A 677 37.70 14.76 -1.01
N PRO A 678 38.64 14.34 -1.88
CA PRO A 678 38.33 14.06 -3.28
C PRO A 678 37.18 13.06 -3.43
N SER A 679 36.16 13.42 -4.20
CA SER A 679 34.98 12.56 -4.42
C SER A 679 35.26 11.36 -5.32
N ARG A 680 36.41 11.29 -6.01
CA ARG A 680 36.80 10.12 -6.81
C ARG A 680 37.12 8.91 -5.91
N ALA A 681 36.98 7.70 -6.46
CA ALA A 681 37.41 6.48 -5.79
C ALA A 681 38.93 6.54 -5.46
N ILE A 682 39.29 6.26 -4.20
CA ILE A 682 40.68 6.21 -3.74
C ILE A 682 41.02 4.74 -3.48
N VAL A 683 41.93 4.18 -4.29
CA VAL A 683 42.33 2.78 -4.22
C VAL A 683 43.84 2.60 -4.19
N PHE A 684 44.33 1.56 -3.51
CA PHE A 684 45.73 1.14 -3.51
C PHE A 684 45.90 -0.35 -3.85
N GLY A 685 47.07 -0.74 -4.38
CA GLY A 685 47.28 -2.01 -5.10
C GLY A 685 46.93 -3.30 -4.36
N ALA A 686 46.95 -3.34 -3.02
CA ALA A 686 46.66 -4.52 -2.21
C ALA A 686 45.40 -4.37 -1.32
N GLN A 687 44.55 -3.37 -1.58
CA GLN A 687 43.44 -3.02 -0.68
C GLN A 687 42.41 -4.13 -0.52
N ARG A 688 42.10 -4.94 -1.55
CA ARG A 688 41.19 -6.09 -1.41
C ARG A 688 41.71 -7.12 -0.40
N ILE A 689 43.01 -7.41 -0.46
CA ILE A 689 43.67 -8.34 0.47
C ILE A 689 43.70 -7.73 1.87
N PHE A 690 44.04 -6.45 1.98
CA PHE A 690 44.05 -5.73 3.25
C PHE A 690 42.67 -5.74 3.91
N ASN A 691 41.61 -5.43 3.17
CA ASN A 691 40.23 -5.46 3.67
C ASN A 691 39.81 -6.88 4.09
N GLY A 692 40.20 -7.90 3.34
CA GLY A 692 39.95 -9.30 3.68
C GLY A 692 40.66 -9.74 4.97
N VAL A 693 41.93 -9.35 5.15
CA VAL A 693 42.70 -9.61 6.38
C VAL A 693 42.10 -8.86 7.56
N LEU A 694 41.69 -7.60 7.36
CA LEU A 694 41.05 -6.78 8.38
C LEU A 694 39.73 -7.41 8.86
N LEU A 695 38.90 -7.90 7.93
CA LEU A 695 37.66 -8.60 8.25
C LEU A 695 37.92 -9.92 8.98
N LEU A 696 38.92 -10.69 8.55
CA LEU A 696 39.29 -11.95 9.21
C LEU A 696 39.79 -11.68 10.64
N ALA A 697 40.62 -10.65 10.83
CA ALA A 697 41.09 -10.24 12.15
C ALA A 697 39.94 -9.80 13.06
N LEU A 698 38.97 -9.05 12.51
CA LEU A 698 37.77 -8.63 13.23
C LEU A 698 36.92 -9.81 13.69
N ILE A 699 36.66 -10.79 12.80
CA ILE A 699 35.93 -12.02 13.13
C ILE A 699 36.70 -12.84 14.17
N THR A 700 38.01 -12.98 14.00
CA THR A 700 38.85 -13.75 14.93
C THR A 700 38.83 -13.13 16.34
N CYS A 701 39.00 -11.81 16.45
CA CYS A 701 38.93 -11.10 17.73
C CYS A 701 37.52 -11.21 18.34
N SER A 702 36.47 -11.15 17.52
CA SER A 702 35.07 -11.33 17.94
C SER A 702 34.83 -12.70 18.57
N VAL A 703 35.32 -13.77 17.93
CA VAL A 703 35.21 -15.13 18.47
C VAL A 703 36.02 -15.29 19.76
N LEU A 704 37.27 -14.79 19.79
CA LEU A 704 38.11 -14.86 20.98
C LEU A 704 37.51 -14.10 22.16
N PHE A 705 36.88 -12.94 21.91
CA PHE A 705 36.14 -12.21 22.92
C PHE A 705 34.94 -13.01 23.46
N CYS A 706 34.17 -13.67 22.61
CA CYS A 706 33.02 -14.48 23.06
C CYS A 706 33.42 -15.73 23.85
N LEU A 707 34.65 -16.24 23.67
CA LEU A 707 35.18 -17.38 24.43
C LEU A 707 35.66 -17.00 25.83
N ASP A 708 36.15 -15.76 26.00
CA ASP A 708 36.58 -15.20 27.29
C ASP A 708 36.07 -13.76 27.44
N PRO A 709 34.75 -13.58 27.67
CA PRO A 709 34.12 -12.28 27.67
C PRO A 709 34.45 -11.52 28.96
N SER A 710 35.11 -10.38 28.79
CA SER A 710 35.47 -9.49 29.90
C SER A 710 35.50 -8.03 29.44
N ALA A 711 35.05 -7.12 30.30
CA ALA A 711 35.12 -5.68 30.06
C ALA A 711 36.56 -5.15 29.93
N SER A 712 37.55 -5.86 30.50
CA SER A 712 38.97 -5.55 30.35
C SER A 712 39.65 -6.37 29.25
N SER A 713 38.90 -7.13 28.46
CA SER A 713 39.45 -8.00 27.43
C SER A 713 40.15 -7.15 26.35
N PRO A 714 41.43 -7.43 26.02
CA PRO A 714 42.12 -6.72 24.95
C PRO A 714 41.44 -6.93 23.59
N TYR A 715 40.71 -8.04 23.42
CA TYR A 715 39.97 -8.33 22.20
C TYR A 715 38.82 -7.34 21.96
N LEU A 716 38.17 -6.81 23.02
CA LEU A 716 37.13 -5.78 22.88
C LEU A 716 37.67 -4.50 22.26
N PHE A 717 38.79 -4.00 22.78
CA PHE A 717 39.45 -2.80 22.25
C PHE A 717 39.96 -3.02 20.83
N ALA A 718 40.49 -4.23 20.55
CA ALA A 718 40.87 -4.61 19.19
C ALA A 718 39.66 -4.60 18.24
N ILE A 719 38.50 -5.14 18.64
CA ILE A 719 37.27 -5.13 17.83
C ILE A 719 36.85 -3.70 17.52
N ILE A 720 36.83 -2.78 18.50
CA ILE A 720 36.45 -1.37 18.29
C ILE A 720 37.37 -0.70 17.26
N ILE A 721 38.69 -0.84 17.43
CA ILE A 721 39.68 -0.25 16.51
C ILE A 721 39.54 -0.83 15.10
N LEU A 722 39.42 -2.17 15.00
CA LEU A 722 39.29 -2.87 13.73
C LEU A 722 37.97 -2.52 13.02
N ALA A 723 36.85 -2.39 13.75
CA ALA A 723 35.56 -1.98 13.20
C ALA A 723 35.60 -0.55 12.64
N CYS A 724 36.17 0.39 13.41
CA CYS A 724 36.40 1.76 12.96
C CYS A 724 37.30 1.82 11.72
N LEU A 725 38.41 1.06 11.71
CA LEU A 725 39.30 0.99 10.56
C LEU A 725 38.62 0.36 9.35
N PHE A 726 37.78 -0.66 9.55
CA PHE A 726 37.05 -1.33 8.48
C PHE A 726 36.02 -0.40 7.85
N GLY A 727 35.31 0.41 8.63
CA GLY A 727 34.39 1.43 8.11
C GLY A 727 35.08 2.43 7.18
N VAL A 728 36.28 2.91 7.55
CA VAL A 728 37.10 3.77 6.67
C VAL A 728 37.46 3.02 5.38
N MET A 729 38.01 1.82 5.51
CA MET A 729 38.51 1.04 4.37
C MET A 729 37.43 0.52 3.43
N ALA A 730 36.19 0.39 3.92
CA ALA A 730 35.02 -0.02 3.14
C ALA A 730 34.46 1.12 2.27
N VAL A 731 34.47 2.37 2.77
CA VAL A 731 33.91 3.53 2.05
C VAL A 731 34.96 4.24 1.16
N LEU A 732 36.25 4.09 1.48
CA LEU A 732 37.36 4.70 0.73
C LEU A 732 37.39 4.37 -0.80
N PRO A 733 37.15 3.13 -1.25
CA PRO A 733 37.20 2.79 -2.68
C PRO A 733 35.96 3.21 -3.46
N ILE A 734 34.92 3.72 -2.78
CA ILE A 734 33.65 4.04 -3.41
C ILE A 734 33.70 5.48 -3.95
N GLY A 735 33.24 5.71 -5.18
CA GLY A 735 33.19 7.05 -5.80
C GLY A 735 32.00 7.88 -5.32
N GLY A 736 32.05 9.19 -5.55
CA GLY A 736 30.98 10.14 -5.20
C GLY A 736 29.62 9.78 -5.80
N ALA A 737 29.60 9.10 -6.97
CA ALA A 737 28.38 8.71 -7.70
C ALA A 737 27.52 7.79 -6.85
N ASP A 738 28.24 6.93 -6.14
CA ASP A 738 27.77 5.79 -5.41
C ASP A 738 27.53 6.14 -3.94
N MET A 739 27.95 7.33 -3.50
CA MET A 739 27.78 7.80 -2.11
C MET A 739 26.33 7.80 -1.64
N PRO A 740 25.32 8.18 -2.45
CA PRO A 740 23.92 8.11 -2.00
C PRO A 740 23.51 6.69 -1.60
N VAL A 741 23.96 5.68 -2.35
CA VAL A 741 23.71 4.26 -2.05
C VAL A 741 24.44 3.86 -0.77
N VAL A 742 25.67 4.35 -0.57
CA VAL A 742 26.45 4.11 0.67
C VAL A 742 25.78 4.73 1.88
N ILE A 743 25.26 5.96 1.79
CA ILE A 743 24.54 6.61 2.90
C ILE A 743 23.32 5.78 3.28
N SER A 744 22.56 5.31 2.31
CA SER A 744 21.38 4.45 2.54
C SER A 744 21.76 3.12 3.20
N LEU A 745 22.87 2.51 2.76
CA LEU A 745 23.40 1.28 3.37
C LEU A 745 23.87 1.52 4.82
N LEU A 746 24.58 2.62 5.08
CA LEU A 746 25.02 3.00 6.42
C LEU A 746 23.83 3.35 7.33
N ASN A 747 22.75 3.91 6.78
CA ASN A 747 21.49 4.11 7.50
C ASN A 747 20.91 2.76 7.96
N SER A 748 20.85 1.76 7.07
CA SER A 748 20.44 0.40 7.45
C SER A 748 21.32 -0.17 8.56
N TYR A 749 22.63 -0.01 8.44
CA TYR A 749 23.57 -0.49 9.46
C TYR A 749 23.38 0.20 10.81
N SER A 750 23.05 1.50 10.84
CA SER A 750 22.68 2.18 12.08
C SER A 750 21.45 1.54 12.75
N GLY A 751 20.42 1.17 11.96
CA GLY A 751 19.24 0.45 12.46
C GLY A 751 19.55 -0.96 12.96
N LEU A 752 20.36 -1.73 12.21
CA LEU A 752 20.79 -3.06 12.63
C LEU A 752 21.65 -3.04 13.90
N ALA A 753 22.54 -2.04 14.04
CA ALA A 753 23.34 -1.83 15.24
C ALA A 753 22.47 -1.50 16.45
N ALA A 754 21.43 -0.67 16.26
CA ALA A 754 20.45 -0.36 17.29
C ALA A 754 19.64 -1.60 17.69
N CYS A 755 19.20 -2.40 16.72
CA CYS A 755 18.49 -3.66 16.98
C CYS A 755 19.35 -4.63 17.81
N ALA A 756 20.64 -4.79 17.45
CA ALA A 756 21.59 -5.60 18.20
C ALA A 756 21.84 -5.04 19.62
N ALA A 757 21.93 -3.72 19.78
CA ALA A 757 21.98 -3.08 21.09
C ALA A 757 20.70 -3.39 21.90
N GLY A 758 19.53 -3.34 21.26
CA GLY A 758 18.24 -3.68 21.88
C GLY A 758 18.18 -5.10 22.42
N PHE A 759 18.70 -6.08 21.66
CA PHE A 759 18.86 -7.44 22.18
C PHE A 759 19.86 -7.51 23.34
N ALA A 760 20.96 -6.77 23.28
CA ALA A 760 21.98 -6.75 24.33
C ALA A 760 21.46 -6.22 25.68
N ILE A 761 20.51 -5.29 25.67
CA ILE A 761 19.90 -4.70 26.88
C ILE A 761 18.45 -5.14 27.12
N HIS A 762 17.96 -6.15 26.39
CA HIS A 762 16.58 -6.65 26.48
C HIS A 762 15.49 -5.57 26.32
N ASN A 763 15.70 -4.63 25.39
CA ASN A 763 14.79 -3.52 25.13
C ASN A 763 13.99 -3.71 23.83
N ASN A 764 12.69 -4.00 23.99
CA ASN A 764 11.79 -4.28 22.86
C ASN A 764 11.62 -3.10 21.89
N ILE A 765 11.55 -1.85 22.38
CA ILE A 765 11.36 -0.70 21.49
C ILE A 765 12.59 -0.47 20.61
N LEU A 766 13.79 -0.67 21.15
CA LEU A 766 15.03 -0.53 20.40
C LEU A 766 15.20 -1.66 19.36
N ILE A 767 14.75 -2.88 19.67
CA ILE A 767 14.68 -4.00 18.70
C ILE A 767 13.73 -3.65 17.56
N VAL A 768 12.50 -3.23 17.86
CA VAL A 768 11.48 -2.96 16.85
C VAL A 768 11.86 -1.75 15.99
N ALA A 769 12.22 -0.62 16.59
CA ALA A 769 12.64 0.57 15.86
C ALA A 769 13.91 0.32 15.03
N GLY A 770 14.92 -0.35 15.60
CA GLY A 770 16.16 -0.68 14.91
C GLY A 770 15.95 -1.60 13.72
N SER A 771 15.15 -2.67 13.89
CA SER A 771 14.83 -3.61 12.81
C SER A 771 14.07 -2.93 11.65
N MET A 772 13.16 -1.99 11.96
CA MET A 772 12.38 -1.26 10.98
C MET A 772 13.24 -0.27 10.16
N VAL A 773 14.12 0.49 10.82
CA VAL A 773 15.10 1.37 10.15
C VAL A 773 16.08 0.54 9.32
N GLY A 774 16.54 -0.58 9.86
CA GLY A 774 17.44 -1.51 9.19
C GLY A 774 16.85 -2.06 7.89
N ALA A 775 15.62 -2.57 7.94
CA ALA A 775 14.90 -3.10 6.78
C ALA A 775 14.60 -2.00 5.74
N ALA A 776 14.08 -0.86 6.17
CA ALA A 776 13.79 0.27 5.29
C ALA A 776 15.04 0.76 4.54
N GLY A 777 16.18 0.85 5.24
CA GLY A 777 17.46 1.24 4.63
C GLY A 777 17.95 0.24 3.58
N ILE A 778 17.83 -1.08 3.81
CA ILE A 778 18.22 -2.11 2.81
C ILE A 778 17.32 -2.03 1.59
N ILE A 779 16.01 -1.90 1.79
CA ILE A 779 15.04 -1.77 0.70
C ILE A 779 15.35 -0.54 -0.13
N LEU A 780 15.57 0.61 0.50
CA LEU A 780 15.93 1.86 -0.16
C LEU A 780 17.25 1.72 -0.94
N THR A 781 18.27 1.09 -0.33
CA THR A 781 19.56 0.81 -0.99
C THR A 781 19.34 0.01 -2.28
N ASN A 782 18.48 -1.01 -2.24
CA ASN A 782 18.18 -1.84 -3.42
C ASN A 782 17.41 -1.06 -4.51
N ILE A 783 16.43 -0.25 -4.12
CA ILE A 783 15.69 0.62 -5.05
C ILE A 783 16.65 1.58 -5.76
N MET A 784 17.57 2.20 -5.02
CA MET A 784 18.58 3.10 -5.58
C MET A 784 19.55 2.36 -6.52
N CYS A 785 20.03 1.19 -6.13
CA CYS A 785 20.85 0.32 -6.97
C CYS A 785 20.15 0.00 -8.31
N LYS A 786 18.86 -0.36 -8.26
CA LYS A 786 18.05 -0.64 -9.45
C LYS A 786 17.88 0.60 -10.32
N ALA A 787 17.59 1.75 -9.73
CA ALA A 787 17.45 3.02 -10.45
C ALA A 787 18.75 3.47 -11.14
N MET A 788 19.91 3.07 -10.61
CA MET A 788 21.22 3.33 -11.21
C MET A 788 21.69 2.20 -12.16
N ASN A 789 20.88 1.15 -12.37
CA ASN A 789 21.28 -0.09 -13.04
C ASN A 789 22.62 -0.68 -12.57
N ARG A 790 22.85 -0.64 -11.24
CA ARG A 790 24.07 -1.18 -10.62
C ARG A 790 23.71 -2.08 -9.47
N SER A 791 24.28 -3.27 -9.43
CA SER A 791 24.13 -4.15 -8.27
C SER A 791 24.85 -3.55 -7.05
N LEU A 792 24.38 -3.89 -5.84
CA LEU A 792 25.05 -3.48 -4.60
C LEU A 792 26.54 -3.89 -4.57
N ALA A 793 26.86 -5.06 -5.12
CA ALA A 793 28.24 -5.50 -5.28
C ALA A 793 29.05 -4.58 -6.20
N ASN A 794 28.47 -4.15 -7.33
CA ASN A 794 29.12 -3.21 -8.25
C ASN A 794 29.34 -1.83 -7.63
N VAL A 795 28.50 -1.40 -6.69
CA VAL A 795 28.66 -0.14 -5.95
C VAL A 795 29.77 -0.26 -4.91
N LEU A 796 29.74 -1.31 -4.07
CA LEU A 796 30.73 -1.52 -2.99
C LEU A 796 32.14 -1.82 -3.52
N PHE A 797 32.24 -2.42 -4.71
CA PHE A 797 33.52 -2.80 -5.31
C PHE A 797 33.86 -2.02 -6.59
N SER A 798 33.18 -0.88 -6.84
CA SER A 798 33.32 -0.08 -8.07
C SER A 798 34.75 0.36 -8.35
N GLY A 799 35.49 0.78 -7.33
CA GLY A 799 36.89 1.21 -7.44
C GLY A 799 37.89 0.12 -7.85
N PHE A 800 37.46 -1.14 -7.92
CA PHE A 800 38.33 -2.27 -8.23
C PHE A 800 38.04 -2.96 -9.58
N GLY A 801 37.09 -2.46 -10.36
CA GLY A 801 36.77 -2.96 -11.71
C GLY A 801 37.61 -2.29 -12.80
N ALA A 802 37.77 -2.95 -13.96
CA ALA A 802 38.34 -2.31 -15.14
C ALA A 802 37.32 -1.32 -15.74
N VAL A 803 37.73 -0.08 -16.00
CA VAL A 803 36.88 0.94 -16.64
C VAL A 803 36.71 0.55 -18.11
N LYS A 804 35.50 0.19 -18.53
CA LYS A 804 35.17 0.08 -19.96
C LYS A 804 35.18 1.49 -20.56
N GLN A 805 35.88 1.66 -21.68
CA GLN A 805 36.01 2.95 -22.35
C GLN A 805 34.81 3.13 -23.27
N ALA A 806 34.00 4.17 -23.02
CA ALA A 806 32.84 4.49 -23.85
C ALA A 806 33.27 4.90 -25.26
N THR A 807 32.39 4.68 -26.24
CA THR A 807 32.62 5.09 -27.63
C THR A 807 32.65 6.62 -27.71
N LYS A 808 33.68 7.18 -28.35
CA LYS A 808 33.80 8.64 -28.52
C LYS A 808 32.73 9.11 -29.50
N VAL A 809 31.94 10.10 -29.09
CA VAL A 809 30.85 10.65 -29.90
C VAL A 809 31.37 11.77 -30.80
N GLU A 810 31.12 11.68 -32.11
CA GLU A 810 31.45 12.72 -33.09
C GLU A 810 30.17 13.36 -33.64
N GLY A 811 30.13 14.70 -33.70
CA GLY A 811 28.99 15.47 -34.22
C GLY A 811 29.20 16.97 -34.08
N GLU A 812 28.36 17.76 -34.74
CA GLU A 812 28.35 19.23 -34.62
C GLU A 812 27.30 19.67 -33.60
N VAL A 813 27.68 20.57 -32.70
CA VAL A 813 26.79 21.12 -31.69
C VAL A 813 26.00 22.30 -32.28
N LYS A 814 24.69 22.36 -31.99
CA LYS A 814 23.80 23.42 -32.47
C LYS A 814 23.48 24.42 -31.35
N PRO A 815 24.24 25.53 -31.20
CA PRO A 815 23.95 26.53 -30.18
C PRO A 815 22.68 27.34 -30.51
N ILE A 816 22.02 27.87 -29.47
CA ILE A 816 20.89 28.80 -29.57
C ILE A 816 21.10 29.95 -28.57
N ASN A 817 20.59 31.14 -28.90
CA ASN A 817 20.57 32.29 -27.98
C ASN A 817 19.26 32.31 -27.17
N ALA A 818 19.14 33.24 -26.21
CA ALA A 818 17.95 33.33 -25.36
C ALA A 818 16.69 33.81 -26.13
N GLU A 819 16.87 34.75 -27.07
CA GLU A 819 15.80 35.32 -27.90
C GLU A 819 15.11 34.24 -28.76
N ASP A 820 15.88 33.45 -29.52
CA ASP A 820 15.34 32.38 -30.36
C ASP A 820 14.72 31.25 -29.51
N ALA A 821 15.30 30.98 -28.32
CA ALA A 821 14.76 30.00 -27.39
C ALA A 821 13.40 30.43 -26.83
N ALA A 822 13.22 31.72 -26.52
CA ALA A 822 11.96 32.30 -26.05
C ALA A 822 10.86 32.14 -27.11
N LEU A 823 11.13 32.47 -28.38
CA LEU A 823 10.15 32.32 -29.48
C LEU A 823 9.66 30.88 -29.66
N ILE A 824 10.56 29.90 -29.50
CA ILE A 824 10.20 28.48 -29.60
C ILE A 824 9.35 28.05 -28.39
N LEU A 825 9.69 28.51 -27.18
CA LEU A 825 8.95 28.20 -25.96
C LEU A 825 7.57 28.86 -25.95
N GLU A 826 7.45 30.09 -26.44
CA GLU A 826 6.17 30.82 -26.57
C GLU A 826 5.17 30.07 -27.47
N ALA A 827 5.67 29.42 -28.54
CA ALA A 827 4.84 28.69 -29.48
C ALA A 827 4.51 27.24 -29.06
N ALA A 828 5.13 26.74 -27.98
CA ALA A 828 4.97 25.35 -27.54
C ALA A 828 3.62 25.13 -26.83
N GLN A 829 2.95 24.02 -27.12
CA GLN A 829 1.71 23.63 -26.42
C GLN A 829 1.97 22.76 -25.19
N SER A 830 3.14 22.13 -25.13
CA SER A 830 3.54 21.28 -24.00
C SER A 830 5.05 21.41 -23.77
N VAL A 831 5.45 21.70 -22.54
CA VAL A 831 6.86 21.86 -22.15
C VAL A 831 7.17 20.97 -20.96
N THR A 832 8.24 20.19 -21.06
CA THR A 832 8.73 19.36 -19.95
C THR A 832 10.11 19.81 -19.51
N PHE A 833 10.24 20.26 -18.26
CA PHE A 833 11.51 20.56 -17.63
C PHE A 833 12.14 19.28 -17.06
N VAL A 834 13.42 19.06 -17.35
CA VAL A 834 14.20 17.91 -16.87
C VAL A 834 15.35 18.44 -16.00
N PRO A 835 15.12 18.63 -14.69
CA PRO A 835 16.12 19.19 -13.79
C PRO A 835 17.22 18.19 -13.45
N GLY A 836 18.46 18.67 -13.39
CA GLY A 836 19.62 17.93 -12.90
C GLY A 836 20.41 18.69 -11.85
N TYR A 837 21.52 18.10 -11.40
CA TYR A 837 22.36 18.70 -10.34
C TYR A 837 22.89 20.10 -10.72
N GLY A 838 23.09 20.39 -12.00
CA GLY A 838 23.50 21.74 -12.43
C GLY A 838 22.48 22.83 -12.10
N MET A 839 21.18 22.51 -12.04
CA MET A 839 20.14 23.42 -11.58
C MET A 839 20.32 23.80 -10.11
N ALA A 840 20.63 22.79 -9.27
CA ALA A 840 20.85 22.96 -7.83
C ALA A 840 22.10 23.81 -7.55
N VAL A 841 23.19 23.56 -8.28
CA VAL A 841 24.43 24.34 -8.14
C VAL A 841 24.23 25.80 -8.53
N ALA A 842 23.45 26.07 -9.57
CA ALA A 842 23.14 27.42 -10.02
C ALA A 842 22.05 28.12 -9.19
N GLN A 843 21.38 27.41 -8.27
CA GLN A 843 20.21 27.91 -7.54
C GLN A 843 19.12 28.45 -8.48
N ALA A 844 18.85 27.71 -9.56
CA ALA A 844 17.95 28.13 -10.64
C ALA A 844 16.48 27.74 -10.42
N GLN A 845 16.15 26.95 -9.40
CA GLN A 845 14.80 26.38 -9.17
C GLN A 845 13.67 27.41 -9.17
N HIS A 846 13.89 28.61 -8.62
CA HIS A 846 12.90 29.68 -8.62
C HIS A 846 12.66 30.28 -10.01
N VAL A 847 13.71 30.41 -10.82
CA VAL A 847 13.62 30.93 -12.19
C VAL A 847 12.92 29.92 -13.10
N VAL A 848 13.20 28.62 -12.90
CA VAL A 848 12.50 27.54 -13.63
C VAL A 848 11.00 27.56 -13.31
N ARG A 849 10.63 27.78 -12.04
CA ARG A 849 9.21 27.91 -11.66
C ARG A 849 8.56 29.13 -12.32
N GLU A 850 9.19 30.30 -12.24
CA GLU A 850 8.65 31.53 -12.83
C GLU A 850 8.49 31.41 -14.35
N LEU A 851 9.43 30.74 -15.03
CA LEU A 851 9.30 30.40 -16.44
C LEU A 851 8.16 29.41 -16.70
N GLY A 852 7.99 28.39 -15.86
CA GLY A 852 6.86 27.47 -15.94
C GLY A 852 5.52 28.18 -15.82
N GLU A 853 5.33 29.01 -14.77
CA GLU A 853 4.11 29.79 -14.54
C GLU A 853 3.75 30.68 -15.75
N MET A 854 4.75 31.27 -16.40
CA MET A 854 4.56 32.09 -17.60
C MET A 854 4.10 31.30 -18.81
N LEU A 855 4.67 30.11 -19.02
CA LEU A 855 4.29 29.22 -20.11
C LEU A 855 2.87 28.66 -19.89
N GLU A 856 2.50 28.35 -18.64
CA GLU A 856 1.14 27.97 -18.29
C GLU A 856 0.14 29.11 -18.50
N ALA A 857 0.52 30.35 -18.17
CA ALA A 857 -0.30 31.53 -18.44
C ALA A 857 -0.55 31.74 -19.95
N ASN A 858 0.40 31.32 -20.79
CA ASN A 858 0.27 31.29 -22.25
C ASN A 858 -0.49 30.05 -22.78
N GLY A 859 -0.96 29.17 -21.90
CA GLY A 859 -1.81 28.02 -22.24
C GLY A 859 -1.05 26.73 -22.57
N ALA A 860 0.26 26.66 -22.31
CA ALA A 860 1.05 25.44 -22.47
C ALA A 860 0.89 24.50 -21.26
N GLU A 861 0.86 23.18 -21.49
CA GLU A 861 0.97 22.18 -20.42
C GLU A 861 2.42 22.09 -19.94
N VAL A 862 2.68 22.42 -18.67
CA VAL A 862 4.04 22.37 -18.08
C VAL A 862 4.16 21.20 -17.13
N THR A 863 5.23 20.41 -17.30
CA THR A 863 5.56 19.28 -16.43
C THR A 863 7.03 19.28 -16.05
N TYR A 864 7.35 18.71 -14.89
CA TYR A 864 8.72 18.55 -14.40
C TYR A 864 9.03 17.06 -14.30
N ALA A 865 9.82 16.57 -15.25
CA ALA A 865 10.20 15.16 -15.33
C ALA A 865 11.40 14.87 -14.43
N ILE A 866 11.17 14.11 -13.36
CA ILE A 866 12.17 13.81 -12.34
C ILE A 866 12.76 12.42 -12.58
N HIS A 867 14.08 12.37 -12.68
CA HIS A 867 14.80 11.10 -12.68
C HIS A 867 15.09 10.67 -11.23
N PRO A 868 14.90 9.39 -10.85
CA PRO A 868 15.02 8.95 -9.44
C PRO A 868 16.39 9.23 -8.80
N VAL A 869 17.46 9.28 -9.60
CA VAL A 869 18.84 9.55 -9.17
C VAL A 869 19.36 10.92 -9.62
N ALA A 870 18.47 11.85 -10.02
CA ALA A 870 18.87 13.22 -10.31
C ALA A 870 19.34 13.93 -9.03
N GLY A 871 20.59 14.40 -9.03
CA GLY A 871 21.19 15.14 -7.92
C GLY A 871 22.19 14.31 -7.11
N ARG A 872 22.32 14.64 -5.81
CA ARG A 872 23.24 13.98 -4.85
C ARG A 872 22.54 13.13 -3.78
N MET A 873 21.22 13.01 -3.82
CA MET A 873 20.44 12.12 -2.94
C MET A 873 19.13 11.72 -3.63
N PRO A 874 18.49 10.61 -3.23
CA PRO A 874 17.12 10.31 -3.65
C PRO A 874 16.19 11.47 -3.35
N GLY A 875 15.39 11.86 -4.35
CA GLY A 875 14.42 12.94 -4.20
C GLY A 875 15.01 14.35 -4.12
N HIS A 876 16.30 14.55 -4.41
CA HIS A 876 16.96 15.86 -4.31
C HIS A 876 16.20 16.91 -5.14
N MET A 877 15.83 16.60 -6.39
CA MET A 877 15.13 17.54 -7.26
C MET A 877 13.70 17.82 -6.76
N ASN A 878 12.99 16.81 -6.24
CA ASN A 878 11.64 16.99 -5.69
C ASN A 878 11.65 18.00 -4.53
N VAL A 879 12.66 17.93 -3.65
CA VAL A 879 12.79 18.84 -2.51
C VAL A 879 13.08 20.27 -2.96
N LEU A 880 14.00 20.48 -3.91
CA LEU A 880 14.32 21.82 -4.41
C LEU A 880 13.18 22.48 -5.18
N LEU A 881 12.42 21.70 -5.95
CA LEU A 881 11.25 22.20 -6.66
C LEU A 881 10.09 22.49 -5.69
N ALA A 882 9.91 21.65 -4.66
CA ALA A 882 8.96 21.92 -3.59
C ALA A 882 9.34 23.18 -2.79
N GLU A 883 10.63 23.42 -2.53
CA GLU A 883 11.12 24.67 -1.95
C GLU A 883 10.80 25.88 -2.84
N ALA A 884 10.93 25.73 -4.16
CA ALA A 884 10.49 26.74 -5.10
C ALA A 884 8.96 26.91 -5.12
N SER A 885 8.19 26.04 -4.47
CA SER A 885 6.72 25.98 -4.49
C SER A 885 6.13 25.51 -5.83
N VAL A 886 6.81 24.61 -6.52
CA VAL A 886 6.24 23.88 -7.67
C VAL A 886 5.19 22.89 -7.15
N PRO A 887 3.96 22.91 -7.71
CA PRO A 887 2.92 21.93 -7.41
C PRO A 887 3.36 20.47 -7.62
N TYR A 888 3.04 19.58 -6.67
CA TYR A 888 3.47 18.16 -6.71
C TYR A 888 2.88 17.37 -7.88
N ASP A 889 1.71 17.76 -8.38
CA ASP A 889 1.03 17.19 -9.55
C ASP A 889 1.76 17.46 -10.86
N GLN A 890 2.53 18.56 -10.93
CA GLN A 890 3.40 18.84 -12.06
C GLN A 890 4.72 18.05 -11.99
N LEU A 891 5.08 17.49 -10.83
CA LEU A 891 6.26 16.64 -10.67
C LEU A 891 5.94 15.21 -11.14
N VAL A 892 6.43 14.86 -12.31
CA VAL A 892 6.17 13.58 -12.96
C VAL A 892 7.42 12.70 -12.88
N GLU A 893 7.28 11.46 -12.43
CA GLU A 893 8.38 10.51 -12.40
C GLU A 893 8.73 10.01 -13.82
N MET A 894 9.98 9.56 -14.00
CA MET A 894 10.51 9.09 -15.28
C MET A 894 9.62 8.03 -15.98
N ASP A 895 9.05 7.07 -15.22
CA ASP A 895 8.22 6.00 -15.77
C ASP A 895 6.88 6.50 -16.32
N ASP A 896 6.38 7.64 -15.81
CA ASP A 896 5.11 8.25 -16.22
C ASP A 896 5.27 9.26 -17.37
N ILE A 897 6.45 9.89 -17.50
CA ILE A 897 6.72 10.82 -18.60
C ILE A 897 7.19 10.10 -19.88
N ASN A 898 8.01 9.05 -19.75
CA ASN A 898 8.60 8.35 -20.90
C ASN A 898 7.56 7.84 -21.93
N PRO A 899 6.40 7.29 -21.55
CA PRO A 899 5.38 6.83 -22.51
C PRO A 899 4.68 7.94 -23.32
N ARG A 900 4.86 9.21 -22.93
CA ARG A 900 4.24 10.38 -23.57
C ARG A 900 5.25 11.42 -24.08
N ILE A 901 6.56 11.16 -23.94
CA ILE A 901 7.59 12.15 -24.22
C ILE A 901 7.70 12.49 -25.72
N ASP A 902 7.28 11.57 -26.59
CA ASP A 902 7.17 11.75 -28.05
C ASP A 902 6.11 12.78 -28.46
N LYS A 903 5.16 13.05 -27.58
CA LYS A 903 4.11 14.06 -27.76
C LYS A 903 4.51 15.44 -27.22
N ILE A 904 5.62 15.53 -26.49
CA ILE A 904 6.09 16.79 -25.93
C ILE A 904 6.76 17.64 -27.01
N ASP A 905 6.30 18.88 -27.16
CA ASP A 905 6.85 19.86 -28.09
C ASP A 905 8.28 20.27 -27.72
N VAL A 906 8.53 20.64 -26.46
CA VAL A 906 9.84 21.08 -26.00
C VAL A 906 10.24 20.42 -24.68
N ALA A 907 11.36 19.68 -24.68
CA ALA A 907 11.99 19.17 -23.47
C ALA A 907 13.19 20.05 -23.07
N VAL A 908 13.13 20.68 -21.89
CA VAL A 908 14.16 21.61 -21.39
C VAL A 908 15.00 20.92 -20.31
N VAL A 909 16.17 20.45 -20.71
CA VAL A 909 17.16 19.77 -19.86
C VAL A 909 18.05 20.80 -19.14
N ILE A 910 17.95 20.88 -17.81
CA ILE A 910 18.61 21.91 -17.01
C ILE A 910 19.70 21.28 -16.14
N GLY A 911 20.95 21.33 -16.61
CA GLY A 911 22.09 20.83 -15.82
C GLY A 911 22.05 19.33 -15.52
N ALA A 912 21.28 18.56 -16.30
CA ALA A 912 21.29 17.11 -16.34
C ALA A 912 22.21 16.62 -17.46
N ASN A 913 22.88 15.48 -17.26
CA ASN A 913 23.73 14.87 -18.27
C ASN A 913 23.49 13.35 -18.34
N ASP A 914 23.93 12.60 -17.33
CA ASP A 914 23.86 11.12 -17.37
C ASP A 914 22.41 10.61 -17.46
N VAL A 915 21.48 11.23 -16.73
CA VAL A 915 20.05 10.85 -16.64
C VAL A 915 19.23 11.09 -17.92
N VAL A 916 19.83 11.71 -18.93
CA VAL A 916 19.24 11.96 -20.25
C VAL A 916 20.13 11.42 -21.38
N ASN A 917 21.16 10.63 -21.06
CA ASN A 917 22.18 10.23 -22.01
C ASN A 917 21.76 8.99 -22.83
N PRO A 918 21.50 9.09 -24.14
CA PRO A 918 21.02 7.97 -24.97
C PRO A 918 22.02 6.81 -25.05
N ALA A 919 23.30 7.03 -24.74
CA ALA A 919 24.29 5.96 -24.67
C ALA A 919 23.91 4.88 -23.63
N ALA A 920 23.05 5.19 -22.66
CA ALA A 920 22.49 4.19 -21.75
C ALA A 920 21.60 3.16 -22.47
N ASN A 921 20.93 3.54 -23.55
CA ASN A 921 20.09 2.64 -24.36
C ASN A 921 20.86 2.05 -25.55
N ASP A 922 21.76 2.84 -26.16
CA ASP A 922 22.28 2.57 -27.50
C ASP A 922 23.73 2.03 -27.53
N ASP A 923 24.54 2.22 -26.48
CA ASP A 923 25.96 1.81 -26.45
C ASP A 923 26.27 0.80 -25.32
N GLU A 924 26.38 -0.48 -25.67
CA GLU A 924 26.74 -1.57 -24.75
C GLU A 924 28.11 -1.40 -24.06
N ASN A 925 29.01 -0.59 -24.64
CA ASN A 925 30.32 -0.30 -24.07
C ASN A 925 30.29 0.87 -23.08
N SER A 926 29.18 1.60 -23.02
CA SER A 926 29.00 2.71 -22.10
C SER A 926 28.96 2.23 -20.65
N PRO A 927 29.66 2.89 -19.72
CA PRO A 927 29.56 2.63 -18.28
C PRO A 927 28.15 2.76 -17.70
N ILE A 928 27.24 3.43 -18.42
CA ILE A 928 25.85 3.65 -18.04
C ILE A 928 24.85 2.82 -18.87
N TYR A 929 25.33 1.83 -19.64
CA TYR A 929 24.44 0.96 -20.43
C TYR A 929 23.40 0.25 -19.56
N GLY A 930 22.15 0.24 -20.02
CA GLY A 930 20.97 -0.28 -19.32
C GLY A 930 20.46 0.59 -18.17
N MET A 931 21.10 1.74 -17.87
CA MET A 931 20.55 2.71 -16.92
C MET A 931 19.23 3.26 -17.48
N PRO A 932 18.12 3.20 -16.72
CA PRO A 932 16.92 3.93 -17.11
C PRO A 932 17.27 5.41 -17.28
N ILE A 933 16.74 6.05 -18.32
CA ILE A 933 16.92 7.48 -18.58
C ILE A 933 15.56 8.11 -18.92
N ILE A 934 15.49 9.43 -18.82
CA ILE A 934 14.37 10.18 -19.43
C ILE A 934 14.70 10.32 -20.92
N ASN A 935 13.84 9.76 -21.78
CA ASN A 935 14.05 9.68 -23.23
C ASN A 935 13.76 11.02 -23.95
N VAL A 936 14.38 12.10 -23.48
CA VAL A 936 14.19 13.46 -24.00
C VAL A 936 14.52 13.57 -25.48
N ASN A 937 15.39 12.71 -26.01
CA ASN A 937 15.73 12.65 -27.43
C ASN A 937 14.53 12.38 -28.34
N GLN A 938 13.43 11.84 -27.81
CA GLN A 938 12.20 11.56 -28.54
C GLN A 938 11.23 12.75 -28.59
N ALA A 939 11.45 13.80 -27.78
CA ALA A 939 10.66 15.03 -27.85
C ALA A 939 10.89 15.77 -29.18
N ARG A 940 9.92 16.61 -29.61
CA ARG A 940 10.04 17.30 -30.91
C ARG A 940 11.24 18.24 -30.96
N THR A 941 11.48 18.99 -29.88
CA THR A 941 12.66 19.85 -29.71
C THR A 941 13.25 19.65 -28.31
N VAL A 942 14.57 19.63 -28.19
CA VAL A 942 15.27 19.50 -26.89
C VAL A 942 16.17 20.70 -26.67
N PHE A 943 16.01 21.39 -25.54
CA PHE A 943 16.94 22.41 -25.08
C PHE A 943 17.83 21.84 -23.99
N VAL A 944 19.14 22.04 -24.10
CA VAL A 944 20.09 21.61 -23.08
C VAL A 944 20.85 22.81 -22.56
N LEU A 945 20.75 23.04 -21.25
CA LEU A 945 21.42 24.14 -20.56
C LEU A 945 22.66 23.62 -19.82
N LYS A 946 23.84 24.13 -20.20
CA LYS A 946 25.11 23.83 -19.52
C LYS A 946 26.17 24.91 -19.75
N ARG A 947 27.14 24.98 -18.82
CA ARG A 947 28.25 25.95 -18.89
C ARG A 947 29.29 25.66 -19.97
N SER A 948 29.60 24.38 -20.21
CA SER A 948 30.64 23.94 -21.15
C SER A 948 30.38 22.51 -21.62
N MET A 949 31.18 21.97 -22.53
CA MET A 949 31.06 20.57 -23.01
C MET A 949 31.58 19.50 -22.03
N ALA A 950 31.87 19.84 -20.77
CA ALA A 950 32.30 18.88 -19.77
C ALA A 950 31.30 17.73 -19.56
N SER A 951 31.83 16.53 -19.25
CA SER A 951 31.06 15.33 -18.95
C SER A 951 30.40 15.40 -17.58
N GLY A 952 29.44 14.49 -17.36
CA GLY A 952 28.62 14.40 -16.16
C GLY A 952 29.35 13.69 -15.02
N PHE A 953 28.57 13.09 -14.12
CA PHE A 953 29.13 12.35 -13.00
C PHE A 953 29.87 11.10 -13.49
N SER A 954 29.32 10.42 -14.49
CA SER A 954 29.87 9.19 -15.09
C SER A 954 31.18 9.41 -15.86
N GLY A 955 31.51 10.65 -16.22
CA GLY A 955 32.67 10.98 -17.04
C GLY A 955 32.52 10.63 -18.52
N VAL A 956 31.31 10.28 -18.98
CA VAL A 956 31.02 9.87 -20.37
C VAL A 956 30.49 11.06 -21.20
N ASP A 957 30.80 11.07 -22.50
CA ASP A 957 30.23 12.02 -23.46
C ASP A 957 28.75 11.69 -23.72
N ASN A 958 27.94 12.69 -24.11
CA ASN A 958 26.51 12.52 -24.28
C ASN A 958 26.09 12.73 -25.75
N PRO A 959 25.65 11.67 -26.47
CA PRO A 959 25.13 11.76 -27.83
C PRO A 959 23.97 12.74 -28.01
N LEU A 960 23.15 12.97 -26.98
CA LEU A 960 22.03 13.90 -27.04
C LEU A 960 22.43 15.30 -27.52
N PHE A 961 23.62 15.77 -27.12
CA PHE A 961 24.10 17.13 -27.41
C PHE A 961 24.38 17.37 -28.89
N PHE A 962 24.47 16.29 -29.68
CA PHE A 962 24.68 16.31 -31.12
C PHE A 962 23.41 15.91 -31.90
N GLY A 963 22.28 15.72 -31.20
CA GLY A 963 21.02 15.34 -31.80
C GLY A 963 20.46 16.40 -32.76
N GLU A 964 19.77 15.95 -33.81
CA GLU A 964 19.22 16.86 -34.84
C GLU A 964 18.19 17.85 -34.28
N ASN A 965 17.36 17.39 -33.35
CA ASN A 965 16.33 18.12 -32.62
C ASN A 965 16.86 18.83 -31.35
N THR A 966 18.15 18.72 -31.03
CA THR A 966 18.73 19.32 -29.82
C THR A 966 19.31 20.70 -30.11
N ARG A 967 19.13 21.65 -29.18
CA ARG A 967 19.76 22.97 -29.17
C ARG A 967 20.46 23.20 -27.84
N MET A 968 21.67 23.72 -27.90
CA MET A 968 22.50 23.99 -26.72
C MET A 968 22.41 25.47 -26.34
N LEU A 969 21.87 25.74 -25.15
CA LEU A 969 21.86 27.08 -24.55
C LEU A 969 22.99 27.15 -23.53
N PHE A 970 24.12 27.75 -23.92
CA PHE A 970 25.32 27.82 -23.10
C PHE A 970 25.25 28.95 -22.07
N GLY A 971 25.72 28.67 -20.85
CA GLY A 971 25.78 29.66 -19.77
C GLY A 971 25.59 29.05 -18.39
N ASP A 972 25.57 29.90 -17.37
CA ASP A 972 25.04 29.52 -16.07
C ASP A 972 23.53 29.29 -16.17
N ALA A 973 23.02 28.21 -15.56
CA ALA A 973 21.62 27.82 -15.75
C ALA A 973 20.64 28.90 -15.27
N LYS A 974 20.96 29.60 -14.18
CA LYS A 974 20.10 30.66 -13.64
C LYS A 974 20.10 31.88 -14.55
N GLU A 975 21.28 32.29 -15.02
CA GLU A 975 21.42 33.45 -15.92
C GLU A 975 20.76 33.21 -17.28
N SER A 976 21.01 32.05 -17.90
CA SER A 976 20.43 31.70 -19.20
C SER A 976 18.90 31.60 -19.15
N LEU A 977 18.34 30.98 -18.11
CA LEU A 977 16.88 30.91 -17.94
C LEU A 977 16.27 32.26 -17.62
N ALA A 978 16.95 33.10 -16.82
CA ALA A 978 16.48 34.45 -16.53
C ALA A 978 16.46 35.33 -17.79
N ALA A 979 17.45 35.16 -18.68
CA ALA A 979 17.45 35.83 -19.98
C ALA A 979 16.26 35.41 -20.84
N VAL A 980 16.00 34.10 -20.98
CA VAL A 980 14.83 33.58 -21.72
C VAL A 980 13.52 34.10 -21.12
N LEU A 981 13.40 34.08 -19.80
CA LEU A 981 12.23 34.57 -19.08
C LEU A 981 12.01 36.08 -19.31
N ASN A 982 13.07 36.88 -19.40
CA ASN A 982 12.95 38.31 -19.67
C ASN A 982 12.50 38.59 -21.12
N GLU A 983 12.87 37.75 -22.09
CA GLU A 983 12.40 37.89 -23.48
C GLU A 983 10.92 37.47 -23.65
N LEU A 984 10.40 36.62 -22.76
CA LEU A 984 8.98 36.22 -22.75
C LEU A 984 8.07 37.23 -22.02
N LYS A 985 8.64 38.16 -21.23
CA LYS A 985 7.93 39.25 -20.54
C LYS A 985 7.75 40.45 -21.47
#